data_AF-A0A7S0NM47-F1
#
_entry.id   AF-A0A7S0NM47-F1
#
_cell.length_a   1.000
_cell.length_b   1.000
_cell.length_c   1.000
_cell.angle_alpha   90.00
_cell.angle_beta   90.00
_cell.angle_gamma   90.00
#
_symmetry.space_group_name_H-M   'P 1'
#
loop_
_entity.id
_entity.type
_entity.pdbx_description
1 polymer ?
#
loop_
_entity_poly.entity_id
_entity_poly.type
_entity_poly.pdbx_seq_one_letter_code
_entity_poly.pdbx_strand_id
1 'polypeptide(L)'
;EKKEKKEKSAKKEKKEKNDLDPDEAAAKAERKAAKKAMRDESGGGGGGGEDEGEDAIETVEVECKGQTGRIIGKGGSKIREIEDLTGCILSIDQAKGICTIRGPTVAPAVQEVKNIVQEGRERDEVAHAPAPPRARSQSQGWDDAVHDRRPSEPAGVSTPDELPFGKPPAGSASRNDTGQNDWQCPCGSTNFARRSSCFRCRAPRADGVAGTPAGGNAPVGVGRPHERTREAGAAARASAQGSDANGYEVFVKYLPHTSEEHEVADFFSQFGEILGGVRLIRNPTTGQCKGAGFVTFAHEHARQAALAKDGIKFGGRHLSITVAKTGTFGVRATEQAFGTHTPAMLRETINALVKPDPNGTYVDGTFGRGGHTRGILAALGPNGRLHAFDMDPEAIKEAKKLEAEDSRFTIHHAPFGCMDTVLKPLGVTCSGVFFDLGISSPQFDDESRGFRPEQDGPLDLRFDVTRGVPASEFLARVDRDELVRILHEYGESADPVAARRIADAVCLAVAEDRLPSTTKAFAALVAAAKGKEYQAMHPAKLTFQALRIHLNQEFDEMRRGMRAAAEVMIDGGRLGVLTWKHSECAILVDFHRHFEVVQPTQPLLKWMRSNHPEKENALPTVWGLTMDDAQRPSEREMRDNSRSRSAILHVLRKVDAGRRLADVERVAYPLLGWAPPPDAPKPPPVTFKYEAAIAGRDEHRREKKEKKE
;
A
#
# COMPACT_ATOMS: atom_id res chain seq x y z
N GLU A 1 -41.90 -34.28 16.45
CA GLU A 1 -41.09 -33.07 16.77
C GLU A 1 -39.62 -33.07 16.31
N LYS A 2 -38.70 -33.94 16.76
CA LYS A 2 -37.28 -33.90 16.30
C LYS A 2 -37.09 -34.25 14.81
N LYS A 3 -37.93 -35.11 14.23
CA LYS A 3 -37.91 -35.44 12.79
C LYS A 3 -38.45 -34.29 11.92
N GLU A 4 -39.48 -33.59 12.41
CA GLU A 4 -40.10 -32.42 11.80
C GLU A 4 -39.21 -31.16 11.80
N LYS A 5 -38.41 -30.95 12.86
CA LYS A 5 -37.40 -29.87 12.89
C LYS A 5 -36.27 -30.11 11.90
N LYS A 6 -35.89 -31.37 11.64
CA LYS A 6 -34.84 -31.72 10.68
C LYS A 6 -35.30 -31.49 9.23
N GLU A 7 -36.58 -31.74 8.95
CA GLU A 7 -37.18 -31.51 7.63
C GLU A 7 -37.42 -30.02 7.32
N LYS A 8 -37.77 -29.22 8.35
CA LYS A 8 -37.86 -27.75 8.22
C LYS A 8 -36.48 -27.07 8.08
N SER A 9 -35.43 -27.61 8.72
CA SER A 9 -34.06 -27.11 8.56
C SER A 9 -33.48 -27.41 7.17
N ALA A 10 -33.72 -28.61 6.64
CA ALA A 10 -33.31 -28.96 5.28
C ALA A 10 -34.06 -28.15 4.20
N LYS A 11 -35.32 -27.75 4.45
CA LYS A 11 -36.07 -26.82 3.58
C LYS A 11 -35.58 -25.36 3.69
N LYS A 12 -34.99 -24.95 4.83
CA LYS A 12 -34.42 -23.61 5.01
C LYS A 12 -33.02 -23.48 4.39
N GLU A 13 -32.18 -24.50 4.52
CA GLU A 13 -30.86 -24.56 3.84
C GLU A 13 -30.95 -24.65 2.31
N LYS A 14 -32.08 -25.13 1.77
CA LYS A 14 -32.34 -25.11 0.32
C LYS A 14 -32.84 -23.75 -0.19
N LYS A 15 -33.26 -22.84 0.71
CA LYS A 15 -33.77 -21.50 0.37
C LYS A 15 -32.69 -20.42 0.42
N GLU A 16 -31.63 -20.59 1.21
CA GLU A 16 -30.52 -19.62 1.34
C GLU A 16 -29.38 -19.76 0.30
N LYS A 17 -29.48 -20.72 -0.64
CA LYS A 17 -28.49 -20.91 -1.71
C LYS A 17 -28.83 -20.25 -3.06
N ASN A 18 -29.99 -19.58 -3.15
CA ASN A 18 -30.42 -18.87 -4.36
C ASN A 18 -30.67 -17.39 -4.03
N ASP A 19 -29.61 -16.59 -3.95
CA ASP A 19 -29.67 -15.12 -4.08
C ASP A 19 -28.55 -14.62 -5.02
N LEU A 20 -28.30 -15.39 -6.10
CA LEU A 20 -27.88 -14.81 -7.37
C LEU A 20 -29.18 -14.53 -8.14
N ASP A 21 -29.21 -13.45 -8.90
CA ASP A 21 -30.28 -13.19 -9.87
C ASP A 21 -30.58 -14.52 -10.61
N PRO A 22 -31.80 -15.07 -10.50
CA PRO A 22 -32.10 -16.40 -11.05
C PRO A 22 -31.78 -16.49 -12.55
N ASP A 23 -31.83 -15.37 -13.26
CA ASP A 23 -31.44 -15.29 -14.67
C ASP A 23 -29.92 -15.37 -14.87
N GLU A 24 -29.12 -14.77 -13.97
CA GLU A 24 -27.65 -14.85 -14.01
C GLU A 24 -27.13 -16.22 -13.55
N ALA A 25 -27.77 -16.81 -12.54
CA ALA A 25 -27.46 -18.16 -12.07
C ALA A 25 -27.83 -19.23 -13.11
N ALA A 26 -28.98 -19.07 -13.78
CA ALA A 26 -29.40 -19.92 -14.89
C ALA A 26 -28.43 -19.78 -16.08
N ALA A 27 -28.11 -18.56 -16.51
CA ALA A 27 -27.16 -18.32 -17.59
C ALA A 27 -25.76 -18.88 -17.30
N LYS A 28 -25.30 -18.79 -16.04
CA LYS A 28 -24.01 -19.35 -15.62
C LYS A 28 -24.02 -20.87 -15.56
N ALA A 29 -25.14 -21.48 -15.14
CA ALA A 29 -25.32 -22.93 -15.14
C ALA A 29 -25.42 -23.48 -16.57
N GLU A 30 -26.11 -22.77 -17.46
CA GLU A 30 -26.27 -23.11 -18.88
C GLU A 30 -24.95 -23.00 -19.63
N ARG A 31 -24.17 -21.93 -19.42
CA ARG A 31 -22.79 -21.80 -19.94
C ARG A 31 -21.87 -22.91 -19.42
N LYS A 32 -22.02 -23.32 -18.16
CA LYS A 32 -21.22 -24.41 -17.57
C LYS A 32 -21.63 -25.78 -18.10
N ALA A 33 -22.91 -26.00 -18.42
CA ALA A 33 -23.41 -27.19 -19.06
C ALA A 33 -22.95 -27.27 -20.53
N ALA A 34 -23.02 -26.17 -21.28
CA ALA A 34 -22.52 -26.05 -22.64
C ALA A 34 -21.00 -26.30 -22.72
N LYS A 35 -20.21 -25.68 -21.82
CA LYS A 35 -18.75 -25.93 -21.71
C LYS A 35 -18.42 -27.38 -21.37
N LYS A 36 -19.28 -28.06 -20.59
CA LYS A 36 -19.09 -29.48 -20.25
C LYS A 36 -19.39 -30.37 -21.46
N ALA A 37 -20.48 -30.11 -22.17
CA ALA A 37 -20.84 -30.84 -23.41
C ALA A 37 -19.75 -30.73 -24.49
N MET A 38 -19.22 -29.52 -24.73
CA MET A 38 -18.11 -29.29 -25.67
C MET A 38 -16.79 -30.00 -25.28
N ARG A 39 -16.61 -30.31 -23.98
CA ARG A 39 -15.42 -31.00 -23.46
C ARG A 39 -15.56 -32.52 -23.55
N ASP A 40 -16.76 -33.04 -23.37
CA ASP A 40 -17.04 -34.49 -23.40
C ASP A 40 -16.99 -35.04 -24.86
N GLU A 41 -17.28 -34.24 -25.88
CA GLU A 41 -17.08 -34.62 -27.31
C GLU A 41 -15.61 -34.76 -27.73
N SER A 42 -14.66 -34.20 -26.96
CA SER A 42 -13.23 -34.29 -27.27
C SER A 42 -12.57 -35.61 -26.81
N GLY A 43 -13.36 -36.51 -26.21
CA GLY A 43 -12.88 -37.77 -25.61
C GLY A 43 -13.69 -38.99 -26.02
N GLY A 44 -13.88 -39.24 -27.32
CA GLY A 44 -14.52 -40.48 -27.78
C GLY A 44 -14.40 -40.68 -29.28
N GLY A 45 -13.68 -41.72 -29.71
CA GLY A 45 -13.56 -42.10 -31.11
C GLY A 45 -14.78 -42.88 -31.62
N GLY A 46 -15.21 -42.55 -32.84
CA GLY A 46 -15.84 -43.45 -33.81
C GLY A 46 -17.30 -43.88 -33.58
N GLY A 47 -18.20 -43.40 -34.44
CA GLY A 47 -19.52 -44.01 -34.66
C GLY A 47 -20.53 -43.00 -35.22
N GLY A 48 -20.92 -43.17 -36.49
CA GLY A 48 -21.85 -42.28 -37.18
C GLY A 48 -23.31 -42.43 -36.77
N GLY A 49 -24.06 -41.34 -36.93
CA GLY A 49 -25.51 -41.24 -36.81
C GLY A 49 -25.93 -39.80 -37.09
N GLU A 50 -26.72 -39.59 -38.14
CA GLU A 50 -27.29 -38.31 -38.54
C GLU A 50 -28.44 -37.95 -37.57
N ASP A 51 -28.44 -36.73 -37.03
CA ASP A 51 -29.66 -36.06 -36.55
C ASP A 51 -29.46 -34.54 -36.52
N GLU A 52 -30.47 -33.82 -36.99
CA GLU A 52 -30.45 -32.43 -37.40
C GLU A 52 -30.54 -31.42 -36.23
N GLY A 53 -29.63 -30.44 -36.23
CA GLY A 53 -29.73 -29.22 -35.41
C GLY A 53 -28.39 -28.65 -34.94
N GLU A 54 -27.45 -28.33 -35.84
CA GLU A 54 -26.13 -27.83 -35.46
C GLU A 54 -26.02 -26.29 -35.47
N ASP A 55 -25.94 -25.69 -34.28
CA ASP A 55 -25.19 -24.45 -34.09
C ASP A 55 -23.71 -24.78 -34.40
N ALA A 56 -23.24 -24.43 -35.60
CA ALA A 56 -21.89 -24.77 -36.06
C ALA A 56 -20.81 -24.26 -35.09
N ILE A 57 -20.18 -25.17 -34.35
CA ILE A 57 -19.08 -24.85 -33.43
C ILE A 57 -17.83 -24.57 -34.27
N GLU A 58 -17.43 -23.31 -34.36
CA GLU A 58 -16.23 -22.89 -35.09
C GLU A 58 -14.96 -23.30 -34.30
N THR A 59 -13.95 -23.79 -35.01
CA THR A 59 -12.62 -24.12 -34.44
C THR A 59 -11.54 -23.39 -35.22
N VAL A 60 -10.73 -22.59 -34.52
CA VAL A 60 -9.65 -21.78 -35.11
C VAL A 60 -8.34 -22.03 -34.38
N GLU A 61 -7.26 -22.24 -35.14
CA GLU A 61 -5.91 -22.38 -34.61
C GLU A 61 -5.14 -21.06 -34.74
N VAL A 62 -4.47 -20.66 -33.65
CA VAL A 62 -3.63 -19.47 -33.59
C VAL A 62 -2.20 -19.88 -33.26
N GLU A 63 -1.24 -19.47 -34.10
CA GLU A 63 0.18 -19.71 -33.86
C GLU A 63 0.72 -18.78 -32.75
N CYS A 64 1.29 -19.37 -31.70
CA CYS A 64 1.66 -18.74 -30.45
C CYS A 64 3.15 -18.94 -30.09
N LYS A 65 4.03 -19.09 -31.10
CA LYS A 65 5.49 -19.31 -30.97
C LYS A 65 6.11 -18.60 -29.76
N GLY A 66 6.46 -19.35 -28.72
CA GLY A 66 7.13 -18.88 -27.50
C GLY A 66 6.26 -18.12 -26.48
N GLN A 67 5.00 -17.84 -26.78
CA GLN A 67 4.10 -17.03 -25.95
C GLN A 67 3.00 -17.84 -25.25
N THR A 68 3.01 -19.17 -25.39
CA THR A 68 2.02 -20.09 -24.80
C THR A 68 1.90 -19.94 -23.27
N GLY A 69 3.01 -19.69 -22.58
CA GLY A 69 3.00 -19.43 -21.13
C GLY A 69 2.24 -18.16 -20.73
N ARG A 70 2.25 -17.11 -21.57
CA ARG A 70 1.51 -15.86 -21.31
C ARG A 70 0.00 -16.03 -21.51
N ILE A 71 -0.39 -16.86 -22.48
CA ILE A 71 -1.81 -17.20 -22.73
C ILE A 71 -2.38 -18.05 -21.59
N ILE A 72 -1.58 -18.97 -21.03
CA ILE A 72 -2.01 -19.78 -19.86
C ILE A 72 -2.12 -18.90 -18.60
N GLY A 73 -1.12 -18.04 -18.36
CA GLY A 73 -1.04 -17.23 -17.15
C GLY A 73 -0.69 -18.05 -15.90
N LYS A 74 -0.37 -17.37 -14.79
CA LYS A 74 0.07 -18.02 -13.55
C LYS A 74 -1.07 -18.89 -12.98
N GLY A 75 -0.87 -20.21 -12.96
CA GLY A 75 -1.89 -21.16 -12.49
C GLY A 75 -3.11 -21.31 -13.41
N GLY A 76 -3.00 -20.92 -14.68
CA GLY A 76 -4.10 -21.01 -15.65
C GLY A 76 -5.12 -19.87 -15.53
N SER A 77 -4.78 -18.76 -14.87
CA SER A 77 -5.71 -17.65 -14.64
C SER A 77 -6.15 -16.97 -15.94
N LYS A 78 -5.21 -16.76 -16.88
CA LYS A 78 -5.46 -15.97 -18.10
C LYS A 78 -6.27 -16.76 -19.12
N ILE A 79 -5.98 -18.06 -19.28
CA ILE A 79 -6.79 -18.92 -20.15
C ILE A 79 -8.24 -19.00 -19.65
N ARG A 80 -8.46 -19.16 -18.33
CA ARG A 80 -9.82 -19.19 -17.75
C ARG A 80 -10.55 -17.86 -17.92
N GLU A 81 -9.86 -16.74 -17.78
CA GLU A 81 -10.42 -15.41 -18.03
C GLU A 81 -10.92 -15.27 -19.47
N ILE A 82 -10.11 -15.69 -20.46
CA ILE A 82 -10.50 -15.65 -21.88
C ILE A 82 -11.70 -16.57 -22.13
N GLU A 83 -11.69 -17.79 -21.60
CA GLU A 83 -12.80 -18.73 -21.72
C GLU A 83 -14.09 -18.22 -21.05
N ASP A 84 -14.00 -17.52 -19.93
CA ASP A 84 -15.16 -16.97 -19.21
C ASP A 84 -15.73 -15.73 -19.88
N LEU A 85 -14.87 -14.90 -20.49
CA LEU A 85 -15.29 -13.70 -21.23
C LEU A 85 -15.91 -14.03 -22.59
N THR A 86 -15.36 -15.02 -23.29
CA THR A 86 -15.73 -15.31 -24.69
C THR A 86 -16.65 -16.51 -24.84
N GLY A 87 -16.78 -17.34 -23.81
CA GLY A 87 -17.51 -18.60 -23.88
C GLY A 87 -16.82 -19.68 -24.73
N CYS A 88 -15.68 -19.38 -25.33
CA CYS A 88 -14.86 -20.34 -26.09
C CYS A 88 -14.03 -21.21 -25.14
N ILE A 89 -13.58 -22.36 -25.63
CA ILE A 89 -12.62 -23.25 -24.97
C ILE A 89 -11.28 -23.13 -25.67
N LEU A 90 -10.22 -22.94 -24.90
CA LEU A 90 -8.86 -22.80 -25.41
C LEU A 90 -8.05 -24.05 -25.04
N SER A 91 -7.43 -24.68 -26.04
CA SER A 91 -6.49 -25.79 -25.87
C SER A 91 -5.12 -25.37 -26.39
N ILE A 92 -4.08 -25.53 -25.59
CA ILE A 92 -2.74 -25.04 -25.93
C ILE A 92 -1.78 -26.23 -26.02
N ASP A 93 -1.25 -26.47 -27.22
CA ASP A 93 -0.13 -27.37 -27.45
C ASP A 93 1.17 -26.57 -27.30
N GLN A 94 1.81 -26.71 -26.14
CA GLN A 94 3.06 -26.01 -25.84
C GLN A 94 4.24 -26.48 -26.72
N ALA A 95 4.23 -27.73 -27.17
CA ALA A 95 5.30 -28.30 -27.98
C ALA A 95 5.24 -27.78 -29.42
N LYS A 96 4.02 -27.64 -29.97
CA LYS A 96 3.80 -27.06 -31.31
C LYS A 96 3.69 -25.54 -31.29
N GLY A 97 3.45 -24.94 -30.13
CA GLY A 97 3.22 -23.52 -29.98
C GLY A 97 1.91 -23.06 -30.62
N ILE A 98 0.87 -23.89 -30.58
CA ILE A 98 -0.43 -23.62 -31.20
C ILE A 98 -1.50 -23.53 -30.11
N CYS A 99 -2.37 -22.53 -30.21
CA CYS A 99 -3.58 -22.40 -29.41
C CYS A 99 -4.80 -22.68 -30.29
N THR A 100 -5.50 -23.78 -30.02
CA THR A 100 -6.76 -24.15 -30.67
C THR A 100 -7.93 -23.57 -29.87
N ILE A 101 -8.81 -22.83 -30.53
CA ILE A 101 -9.94 -22.11 -29.93
C ILE A 101 -11.22 -22.68 -30.52
N ARG A 102 -12.12 -23.19 -29.68
CA ARG A 102 -13.39 -23.81 -30.09
C ARG A 102 -14.57 -23.12 -29.42
N GLY A 103 -15.58 -22.73 -30.18
CA GLY A 103 -16.79 -22.09 -29.62
C GLY A 103 -17.74 -21.54 -30.69
N PRO A 104 -18.93 -21.04 -30.29
CA PRO A 104 -19.94 -20.54 -31.23
C PRO A 104 -19.57 -19.17 -31.84
N THR A 105 -18.63 -18.43 -31.23
CA THR A 105 -18.12 -17.17 -31.78
C THR A 105 -16.67 -17.02 -31.37
N VAL A 106 -15.74 -17.52 -32.19
CA VAL A 106 -14.30 -17.57 -31.85
C VAL A 106 -13.56 -16.26 -32.09
N ALA A 107 -14.10 -15.32 -32.86
CA ALA A 107 -13.41 -14.08 -33.23
C ALA A 107 -12.90 -13.24 -32.03
N PRO A 108 -13.68 -13.02 -30.94
CA PRO A 108 -13.20 -12.32 -29.75
C PRO A 108 -12.06 -13.04 -29.05
N ALA A 109 -12.14 -14.37 -28.93
CA ALA A 109 -11.11 -15.19 -28.31
C ALA A 109 -9.81 -15.23 -29.14
N VAL A 110 -9.94 -15.34 -30.47
CA VAL A 110 -8.83 -15.28 -31.42
C VAL A 110 -8.12 -13.92 -31.33
N GLN A 111 -8.87 -12.82 -31.23
CA GLN A 111 -8.29 -11.49 -31.14
C GLN A 111 -7.52 -11.30 -29.83
N GLU A 112 -8.07 -11.77 -28.70
CA GLU A 112 -7.41 -11.67 -27.40
C GLU A 112 -6.11 -12.49 -27.36
N VAL A 113 -6.12 -13.71 -27.90
CA VAL A 113 -4.91 -14.53 -28.04
C VAL A 113 -3.87 -13.86 -28.94
N LYS A 114 -4.28 -13.24 -30.06
CA LYS A 114 -3.38 -12.49 -30.95
C LYS A 114 -2.76 -11.26 -30.27
N ASN A 115 -3.54 -10.52 -29.48
CA ASN A 115 -3.03 -9.37 -28.72
C ASN A 115 -1.94 -9.81 -27.73
N ILE A 116 -2.18 -10.90 -26.99
CA ILE A 116 -1.21 -11.46 -26.03
C ILE A 116 0.07 -11.91 -26.74
N VAL A 117 -0.04 -12.54 -27.91
CA VAL A 117 1.13 -12.95 -28.70
C VAL A 117 1.90 -11.74 -29.23
N GLN A 118 1.21 -10.69 -29.68
CA GLN A 118 1.84 -9.48 -30.20
C GLN A 118 2.57 -8.69 -29.10
N GLU A 119 1.93 -8.42 -27.96
CA GLU A 119 2.59 -7.82 -26.79
C GLU A 119 3.74 -8.69 -26.27
N GLY A 120 3.58 -10.01 -26.42
CA GLY A 120 4.60 -11.04 -26.34
C GLY A 120 5.91 -10.63 -26.99
N ARG A 121 5.83 -10.53 -28.31
CA ARG A 121 6.95 -10.28 -29.23
C ARG A 121 7.54 -8.89 -29.06
N GLU A 122 6.71 -7.86 -28.92
CA GLU A 122 7.18 -6.47 -28.77
C GLU A 122 8.06 -6.30 -27.52
N ARG A 123 7.73 -6.96 -26.40
CA ARG A 123 8.57 -6.93 -25.18
C ARG A 123 9.87 -7.68 -25.36
N ASP A 124 9.85 -8.80 -26.07
CA ASP A 124 11.03 -9.63 -26.28
C ASP A 124 12.00 -8.95 -27.27
N GLU A 125 11.49 -8.19 -28.24
CA GLU A 125 12.29 -7.35 -29.15
C GLU A 125 12.98 -6.17 -28.43
N VAL A 126 12.28 -5.49 -27.52
CA VAL A 126 12.84 -4.39 -26.71
C VAL A 126 13.92 -4.88 -25.74
N ALA A 127 13.79 -6.10 -25.22
CA ALA A 127 14.78 -6.69 -24.32
C ALA A 127 16.13 -7.03 -25.00
N HIS A 128 16.16 -7.13 -26.33
CA HIS A 128 17.35 -7.51 -27.11
C HIS A 128 17.99 -6.35 -27.89
N ALA A 129 17.55 -5.10 -27.70
CA ALA A 129 18.14 -3.94 -28.37
C ALA A 129 19.52 -3.55 -27.76
N PRO A 130 20.55 -3.29 -28.59
CA PRO A 130 21.87 -2.87 -28.09
C PRO A 130 21.84 -1.46 -27.48
N ALA A 131 22.57 -1.28 -26.36
CA ALA A 131 22.58 -0.05 -25.58
C ALA A 131 23.32 1.12 -26.29
N PRO A 132 22.85 2.37 -26.18
CA PRO A 132 23.51 3.53 -26.76
C PRO A 132 24.74 3.97 -25.95
N PRO A 133 25.75 4.60 -26.58
CA PRO A 133 26.98 5.01 -25.91
C PRO A 133 26.73 6.19 -24.96
N ARG A 134 27.31 6.11 -23.75
CA ARG A 134 27.17 7.13 -22.70
C ARG A 134 28.14 8.30 -22.90
N ALA A 135 27.59 9.51 -22.95
CA ALA A 135 28.32 10.78 -22.88
C ALA A 135 28.89 10.99 -21.46
N ARG A 136 30.16 11.42 -21.38
CA ARG A 136 30.85 11.80 -20.13
C ARG A 136 30.50 13.23 -19.73
N SER A 137 29.90 13.43 -18.57
CA SER A 137 29.88 14.73 -17.88
C SER A 137 31.09 14.83 -16.94
N GLN A 138 31.83 15.93 -17.09
CA GLN A 138 32.95 16.31 -16.22
C GLN A 138 32.41 16.94 -14.94
N SER A 139 32.83 16.46 -13.78
CA SER A 139 32.70 17.18 -12.51
C SER A 139 34.08 17.65 -12.06
N GLN A 140 34.21 18.97 -11.93
CA GLN A 140 35.40 19.68 -11.46
C GLN A 140 35.73 19.31 -10.00
N GLY A 141 37.03 19.16 -9.72
CA GLY A 141 37.57 19.03 -8.38
C GLY A 141 37.68 20.38 -7.67
N TRP A 142 37.69 20.33 -6.35
CA TRP A 142 38.17 21.40 -5.48
C TRP A 142 39.31 20.83 -4.63
N ASP A 143 40.39 21.59 -4.59
CA ASP A 143 41.71 21.24 -4.08
C ASP A 143 41.79 21.15 -2.56
N ASP A 144 42.58 20.18 -2.09
CA ASP A 144 43.05 20.05 -0.71
C ASP A 144 44.22 21.02 -0.46
N ALA A 145 44.12 21.86 0.57
CA ALA A 145 45.24 22.61 1.13
C ALA A 145 45.78 21.92 2.38
N VAL A 146 47.07 21.60 2.30
CA VAL A 146 47.91 20.88 3.24
C VAL A 146 48.22 21.72 4.49
N HIS A 147 47.99 21.17 5.69
CA HIS A 147 48.72 21.59 6.88
C HIS A 147 49.27 20.40 7.68
N ASP A 148 50.59 20.42 7.72
CA ASP A 148 51.56 19.57 8.40
C ASP A 148 51.57 19.85 9.91
N ARG A 149 51.41 18.82 10.76
CA ARG A 149 51.97 18.74 12.12
C ARG A 149 52.16 17.26 12.54
N ARG A 150 53.42 16.84 12.66
CA ARG A 150 53.91 15.84 13.65
C ARG A 150 53.91 16.47 15.07
N PRO A 151 54.21 15.76 16.19
CA PRO A 151 54.79 14.40 16.35
C PRO A 151 54.17 13.52 17.46
N SER A 152 54.57 12.23 17.53
CA SER A 152 55.20 11.54 18.69
C SER A 152 54.85 10.04 18.77
N GLU A 153 55.88 9.22 19.04
CA GLU A 153 55.87 7.75 19.23
C GLU A 153 55.08 7.29 20.47
N PRO A 154 54.82 5.97 20.66
CA PRO A 154 55.78 5.18 21.46
C PRO A 154 55.94 3.67 21.11
N ALA A 155 57.11 3.16 21.53
CA ALA A 155 57.50 1.86 22.08
C ALA A 155 56.65 0.57 21.94
N GLY A 156 57.33 -0.54 21.64
CA GLY A 156 57.53 -1.64 22.62
C GLY A 156 56.56 -2.84 22.63
N VAL A 157 56.93 -3.87 21.86
CA VAL A 157 56.76 -5.34 21.98
C VAL A 157 56.06 -5.95 23.22
N SER A 158 55.08 -6.85 22.99
CA SER A 158 55.00 -8.23 23.54
C SER A 158 53.80 -9.05 23.01
N THR A 159 54.04 -10.28 22.55
CA THR A 159 53.09 -11.37 22.20
C THR A 159 52.70 -12.19 23.44
N PRO A 160 51.63 -13.05 23.48
CA PRO A 160 51.63 -14.39 22.84
C PRO A 160 50.25 -14.93 22.35
N ASP A 161 50.30 -15.97 21.49
CA ASP A 161 49.49 -17.22 21.35
C ASP A 161 47.95 -17.21 21.61
N GLU A 162 47.06 -18.06 21.06
CA GLU A 162 46.93 -19.03 19.96
C GLU A 162 45.44 -19.49 20.03
N LEU A 163 44.62 -19.28 18.98
CA LEU A 163 43.52 -20.12 18.40
C LEU A 163 42.49 -20.94 19.27
N PRO A 164 41.35 -21.46 18.72
CA PRO A 164 40.82 -21.43 17.34
C PRO A 164 39.31 -21.06 17.17
N PHE A 165 38.96 -20.50 16.01
CA PHE A 165 37.59 -20.46 15.49
C PHE A 165 37.30 -21.70 14.62
N GLY A 166 36.15 -22.33 14.86
CA GLY A 166 35.61 -23.43 14.05
C GLY A 166 35.13 -22.97 12.67
N LYS A 167 35.35 -23.83 11.67
CA LYS A 167 34.83 -23.71 10.29
C LYS A 167 33.32 -24.00 10.24
N PRO A 168 32.53 -23.32 9.38
CA PRO A 168 31.30 -23.89 8.84
C PRO A 168 31.57 -24.65 7.52
N PRO A 169 30.70 -25.62 7.16
CA PRO A 169 30.94 -26.57 6.08
C PRO A 169 30.64 -26.01 4.68
N ALA A 170 31.10 -26.76 3.68
CA ALA A 170 31.05 -26.47 2.26
C ALA A 170 29.72 -26.84 1.59
N GLY A 171 29.32 -26.05 0.58
CA GLY A 171 28.51 -26.53 -0.54
C GLY A 171 27.33 -25.67 -0.96
N SER A 172 27.56 -24.67 -1.82
CA SER A 172 26.77 -24.48 -3.04
C SER A 172 27.47 -23.43 -3.92
N ALA A 173 28.35 -23.90 -4.80
CA ALA A 173 28.75 -23.14 -5.97
C ALA A 173 27.55 -23.05 -6.92
N SER A 174 27.16 -21.83 -7.28
CA SER A 174 26.39 -21.59 -8.51
C SER A 174 27.32 -20.93 -9.51
N ARG A 175 27.44 -21.60 -10.66
CA ARG A 175 28.19 -21.21 -11.85
C ARG A 175 27.52 -20.02 -12.53
N ASN A 176 28.29 -18.97 -12.86
CA ASN A 176 28.26 -18.20 -14.12
C ASN A 176 28.97 -16.85 -13.94
N ASP A 177 30.26 -16.79 -14.29
CA ASP A 177 30.89 -15.76 -15.13
C ASP A 177 32.41 -15.98 -15.14
N THR A 178 32.94 -16.75 -16.08
CA THR A 178 34.37 -16.74 -16.39
C THR A 178 34.62 -15.64 -17.42
N GLY A 179 34.71 -14.39 -16.96
CA GLY A 179 35.11 -13.25 -17.77
C GLY A 179 36.60 -13.31 -18.11
N GLN A 180 36.91 -13.48 -19.39
CA GLN A 180 38.26 -13.41 -19.96
C GLN A 180 38.89 -12.05 -19.60
N ASN A 181 39.85 -12.04 -18.64
CA ASN A 181 40.84 -10.98 -18.29
C ASN A 181 41.06 -10.73 -16.79
N ASP A 182 40.60 -11.62 -15.91
CA ASP A 182 40.99 -11.57 -14.50
C ASP A 182 42.49 -11.79 -14.32
N TRP A 183 43.11 -11.03 -13.42
CA TRP A 183 44.56 -11.05 -13.19
C TRP A 183 44.91 -11.59 -11.80
N GLN A 184 45.98 -12.36 -11.72
CA GLN A 184 46.46 -12.93 -10.47
C GLN A 184 47.47 -12.00 -9.80
N CYS A 185 47.23 -11.71 -8.54
CA CYS A 185 48.15 -10.93 -7.72
C CYS A 185 49.17 -11.86 -7.05
N PRO A 186 50.45 -11.43 -6.85
CA PRO A 186 51.47 -12.21 -6.15
C PRO A 186 51.09 -12.69 -4.73
N CYS A 187 50.09 -12.06 -4.09
CA CYS A 187 49.56 -12.54 -2.81
C CYS A 187 48.59 -13.73 -2.94
N GLY A 188 48.48 -14.35 -4.12
CA GLY A 188 47.65 -15.51 -4.39
C GLY A 188 46.16 -15.21 -4.60
N SER A 189 45.77 -13.94 -4.79
CA SER A 189 44.37 -13.55 -5.00
C SER A 189 44.09 -13.25 -6.47
N THR A 190 43.02 -13.82 -7.01
CA THR A 190 42.50 -13.49 -8.36
C THR A 190 41.67 -12.22 -8.28
N ASN A 191 41.96 -11.25 -9.14
CA ASN A 191 41.29 -9.95 -9.17
C ASN A 191 40.58 -9.75 -10.51
N PHE A 192 39.39 -9.16 -10.45
CA PHE A 192 38.63 -8.84 -11.65
C PHE A 192 39.39 -7.92 -12.59
N ALA A 193 39.26 -8.13 -13.91
CA ALA A 193 39.94 -7.34 -14.96
C ALA A 193 39.89 -5.81 -14.77
N ARG A 194 38.78 -5.29 -14.24
CA ARG A 194 38.53 -3.86 -14.00
C ARG A 194 39.29 -3.25 -12.81
N ARG A 195 39.89 -4.06 -11.93
CA ARG A 195 40.62 -3.56 -10.76
C ARG A 195 42.06 -3.24 -11.12
N SER A 196 42.48 -2.02 -10.83
CA SER A 196 43.87 -1.56 -10.96
C SER A 196 44.75 -1.96 -9.76
N SER A 197 44.15 -2.43 -8.67
CA SER A 197 44.83 -2.88 -7.46
C SER A 197 44.16 -4.11 -6.83
N CYS A 198 44.95 -4.94 -6.15
CA CYS A 198 44.47 -6.17 -5.57
C CYS A 198 43.48 -5.91 -4.43
N PHE A 199 42.35 -6.61 -4.40
CA PHE A 199 41.35 -6.45 -3.34
C PHE A 199 41.85 -6.85 -1.96
N ARG A 200 42.86 -7.73 -1.89
CA ARG A 200 43.38 -8.28 -0.65
C ARG A 200 44.60 -7.52 -0.14
N CYS A 201 45.65 -7.39 -0.95
CA CYS A 201 46.91 -6.76 -0.52
C CYS A 201 47.12 -5.35 -1.07
N ARG A 202 46.20 -4.83 -1.90
CA ARG A 202 46.29 -3.51 -2.57
C ARG A 202 47.46 -3.32 -3.53
N ALA A 203 48.25 -4.37 -3.84
CA ALA A 203 49.31 -4.29 -4.84
C ALA A 203 48.77 -3.90 -6.23
N PRO A 204 49.45 -3.02 -6.99
CA PRO A 204 49.02 -2.60 -8.32
C PRO A 204 49.13 -3.73 -9.35
N ARG A 205 48.32 -3.66 -10.41
CA ARG A 205 48.39 -4.59 -11.54
C ARG A 205 49.69 -4.38 -12.33
N ALA A 206 50.35 -5.47 -12.74
CA ALA A 206 51.72 -5.46 -13.28
C ALA A 206 51.86 -4.98 -14.74
N ASP A 207 50.77 -4.80 -15.47
CA ASP A 207 50.80 -4.56 -16.91
C ASP A 207 50.82 -3.05 -17.23
N GLY A 208 52.01 -2.46 -17.26
CA GLY A 208 52.22 -1.09 -17.76
C GLY A 208 52.37 -1.06 -19.28
N VAL A 209 51.47 -0.37 -19.99
CA VAL A 209 51.73 0.10 -21.36
C VAL A 209 51.26 1.56 -21.50
N ALA A 210 52.24 2.42 -21.73
CA ALA A 210 52.13 3.83 -22.03
C ALA A 210 51.86 4.06 -23.52
N GLY A 211 51.20 5.18 -23.85
CA GLY A 211 51.09 5.69 -25.22
C GLY A 211 50.94 7.23 -25.20
N THR A 212 52.01 7.92 -25.58
CA THR A 212 52.19 9.38 -25.64
C THR A 212 52.19 9.87 -27.12
N PRO A 213 52.40 11.16 -27.50
CA PRO A 213 51.37 12.06 -28.04
C PRO A 213 51.66 12.65 -29.45
N ALA A 214 50.69 13.40 -30.01
CA ALA A 214 50.87 14.47 -31.00
C ALA A 214 49.61 15.37 -30.95
N GLY A 215 49.59 16.71 -30.96
CA GLY A 215 50.55 17.76 -31.26
C GLY A 215 49.86 18.78 -32.20
N GLY A 216 49.66 20.04 -31.78
CA GLY A 216 49.27 21.14 -32.70
C GLY A 216 48.49 22.33 -32.11
N ASN A 217 49.15 23.49 -32.06
CA ASN A 217 48.72 24.88 -31.75
C ASN A 217 47.44 25.34 -32.50
N ALA A 218 46.68 26.42 -32.22
CA ALA A 218 46.97 27.78 -31.72
C ALA A 218 45.60 28.54 -31.45
N PRO A 219 45.57 29.83 -31.02
CA PRO A 219 44.56 30.39 -30.09
C PRO A 219 43.56 31.43 -30.68
N VAL A 220 42.94 32.24 -29.79
CA VAL A 220 42.14 33.49 -29.96
C VAL A 220 40.61 33.28 -29.91
N GLY A 221 39.78 33.99 -29.15
CA GLY A 221 39.96 35.12 -28.23
C GLY A 221 38.64 35.54 -27.53
N VAL A 222 38.81 36.20 -26.39
CA VAL A 222 38.04 37.29 -25.74
C VAL A 222 36.53 37.45 -26.04
N GLY A 223 35.71 37.48 -24.97
CA GLY A 223 34.37 38.09 -24.98
C GLY A 223 33.64 37.95 -23.65
N ARG A 224 33.66 39.02 -22.85
CA ARG A 224 33.00 39.18 -21.53
C ARG A 224 31.50 39.56 -21.67
N PRO A 225 30.73 39.62 -20.55
CA PRO A 225 29.32 39.26 -20.48
C PRO A 225 28.37 40.46 -20.50
N HIS A 226 27.07 40.19 -20.59
CA HIS A 226 26.05 41.15 -20.22
C HIS A 226 25.05 40.59 -19.18
N GLU A 227 24.90 41.42 -18.17
CA GLU A 227 24.11 41.36 -16.95
C GLU A 227 22.73 42.03 -17.15
N ARG A 228 21.84 41.81 -16.18
CA ARG A 228 20.65 42.58 -15.73
C ARG A 228 19.30 41.87 -15.96
N THR A 229 18.28 41.93 -15.10
CA THR A 229 18.04 42.53 -13.76
C THR A 229 16.73 41.96 -13.19
N ARG A 230 16.55 42.09 -11.88
CA ARG A 230 15.32 41.85 -11.09
C ARG A 230 14.27 42.98 -11.26
N GLU A 231 13.01 42.66 -10.97
CA GLU A 231 12.03 43.38 -10.09
C GLU A 231 10.70 42.60 -10.11
N ALA A 232 10.11 42.08 -9.02
CA ALA A 232 9.48 42.67 -7.82
C ALA A 232 8.05 43.21 -8.05
N GLY A 233 7.06 42.64 -7.34
CA GLY A 233 5.68 43.16 -7.25
C GLY A 233 4.70 42.18 -6.59
N ALA A 234 4.26 42.50 -5.38
CA ALA A 234 3.31 41.73 -4.56
C ALA A 234 1.87 42.28 -4.69
N ALA A 235 0.85 41.41 -4.60
CA ALA A 235 -0.31 41.53 -3.68
C ALA A 235 -1.55 40.68 -4.10
N ALA A 236 -2.28 40.26 -3.06
CA ALA A 236 -3.72 39.93 -2.97
C ALA A 236 -4.23 38.50 -3.26
N ARG A 237 -4.92 37.95 -2.25
CA ARG A 237 -5.72 36.71 -2.22
C ARG A 237 -7.14 36.96 -2.79
N ALA A 238 -7.64 36.06 -3.64
CA ALA A 238 -9.04 35.61 -3.71
C ALA A 238 -9.19 34.40 -4.68
N SER A 239 -10.23 33.60 -4.48
CA SER A 239 -10.40 32.19 -4.89
C SER A 239 -10.79 31.88 -6.36
N ALA A 240 -10.40 30.67 -6.79
CA ALA A 240 -11.10 29.66 -7.60
C ALA A 240 -11.60 29.98 -9.04
N GLN A 241 -10.92 29.41 -10.05
CA GLN A 241 -11.47 28.60 -11.17
C GLN A 241 -10.34 28.26 -12.15
N GLY A 242 -10.58 27.29 -13.04
CA GLY A 242 -9.60 26.77 -14.00
C GLY A 242 -9.01 27.85 -14.92
N SER A 243 -7.96 27.48 -15.64
CA SER A 243 -7.21 28.33 -16.55
C SER A 243 -8.08 29.00 -17.63
N ASP A 244 -8.66 30.16 -17.34
CA ASP A 244 -9.39 30.97 -18.32
C ASP A 244 -8.56 32.17 -18.81
N ALA A 245 -7.33 32.35 -18.29
CA ALA A 245 -6.47 33.46 -18.66
C ALA A 245 -5.72 33.29 -19.99
N ASN A 246 -5.70 32.08 -20.60
CA ASN A 246 -4.90 31.78 -21.81
C ASN A 246 -5.60 30.86 -22.84
N GLY A 247 -6.93 30.77 -22.82
CA GLY A 247 -7.71 29.89 -23.71
C GLY A 247 -8.08 28.54 -23.08
N TYR A 248 -8.98 27.80 -23.75
CA TYR A 248 -9.63 26.61 -23.22
C TYR A 248 -8.91 25.33 -23.65
N GLU A 249 -7.93 24.87 -22.86
CA GLU A 249 -7.05 23.74 -23.22
C GLU A 249 -7.65 22.34 -22.91
N VAL A 250 -7.51 21.41 -23.86
CA VAL A 250 -7.80 19.98 -23.71
C VAL A 250 -6.54 19.14 -23.90
N PHE A 251 -6.48 18.02 -23.19
CA PHE A 251 -5.45 17.00 -23.32
C PHE A 251 -5.97 15.79 -24.09
N VAL A 252 -5.29 15.47 -25.18
CA VAL A 252 -5.66 14.38 -26.10
C VAL A 252 -4.64 13.25 -25.94
N LYS A 253 -5.12 12.03 -25.74
CA LYS A 253 -4.34 10.78 -25.65
C LYS A 253 -4.71 9.82 -26.78
N TYR A 254 -3.83 8.87 -27.05
CA TYR A 254 -3.94 7.82 -28.07
C TYR A 254 -3.83 8.30 -29.53
N LEU A 255 -3.15 9.43 -29.75
CA LEU A 255 -2.77 9.85 -31.10
C LEU A 255 -1.80 8.82 -31.73
N PRO A 256 -1.86 8.59 -33.05
CA PRO A 256 -0.82 7.86 -33.77
C PRO A 256 0.57 8.46 -33.55
N HIS A 257 1.59 7.62 -33.47
CA HIS A 257 2.98 8.08 -33.25
C HIS A 257 3.57 8.84 -34.46
N THR A 258 2.92 8.69 -35.62
CA THR A 258 3.22 9.41 -36.88
C THR A 258 2.49 10.73 -37.00
N SER A 259 1.59 11.08 -36.07
CA SER A 259 0.77 12.29 -36.20
C SER A 259 1.59 13.56 -36.05
N GLU A 260 1.32 14.49 -36.96
CA GLU A 260 1.90 15.84 -36.95
C GLU A 260 0.94 16.88 -36.37
N GLU A 261 1.48 18.03 -35.97
CA GLU A 261 0.72 19.09 -35.31
C GLU A 261 -0.36 19.68 -36.23
N HIS A 262 -0.09 19.76 -37.54
CA HIS A 262 -1.04 20.26 -38.52
C HIS A 262 -2.24 19.31 -38.70
N GLU A 263 -2.02 18.00 -38.79
CA GLU A 263 -3.10 17.01 -38.95
C GLU A 263 -4.04 16.98 -37.74
N VAL A 264 -3.47 17.11 -36.53
CA VAL A 264 -4.24 17.17 -35.30
C VAL A 264 -4.97 18.51 -35.19
N ALA A 265 -4.35 19.63 -35.61
CA ALA A 265 -5.02 20.93 -35.66
C ALA A 265 -6.22 20.92 -36.61
N ASP A 266 -6.06 20.38 -37.82
CA ASP A 266 -7.14 20.27 -38.82
C ASP A 266 -8.30 19.43 -38.29
N PHE A 267 -7.99 18.29 -37.65
CA PHE A 267 -9.03 17.45 -37.05
C PHE A 267 -9.77 18.15 -35.90
N PHE A 268 -9.08 18.90 -35.04
CA PHE A 268 -9.75 19.57 -33.93
C PHE A 268 -10.40 20.91 -34.32
N SER A 269 -10.03 21.49 -35.46
CA SER A 269 -10.65 22.71 -35.99
C SER A 269 -12.14 22.55 -36.30
N GLN A 270 -12.60 21.31 -36.56
CA GLN A 270 -14.02 21.01 -36.78
C GLN A 270 -14.88 21.24 -35.53
N PHE A 271 -14.28 21.27 -34.33
CA PHE A 271 -14.97 21.52 -33.06
C PHE A 271 -14.93 22.99 -32.64
N GLY A 272 -14.06 23.80 -33.24
CA GLY A 272 -13.99 25.25 -33.06
C GLY A 272 -12.59 25.82 -33.29
N GLU A 273 -12.46 27.15 -33.17
CA GLU A 273 -11.21 27.88 -33.42
C GLU A 273 -10.13 27.54 -32.38
N ILE A 274 -8.90 27.25 -32.85
CA ILE A 274 -7.75 26.86 -32.03
C ILE A 274 -6.82 28.07 -31.84
N LEU A 275 -6.51 28.41 -30.59
CA LEU A 275 -5.57 29.46 -30.21
C LEU A 275 -4.15 28.88 -30.06
N GLY A 276 -3.20 29.36 -30.87
CA GLY A 276 -1.77 29.08 -30.65
C GLY A 276 -1.26 27.71 -31.12
N GLY A 277 -2.06 26.96 -31.89
CA GLY A 277 -1.66 25.67 -32.48
C GLY A 277 -1.74 24.48 -31.51
N VAL A 278 -1.50 23.28 -32.03
CA VAL A 278 -1.49 22.03 -31.24
C VAL A 278 -0.09 21.75 -30.74
N ARG A 279 0.05 21.42 -29.45
CA ARG A 279 1.34 21.07 -28.83
C ARG A 279 1.41 19.57 -28.59
N LEU A 280 2.05 18.85 -29.51
CA LEU A 280 2.28 17.41 -29.35
C LEU A 280 3.43 17.13 -28.38
N ILE A 281 3.26 16.12 -27.53
CA ILE A 281 4.35 15.65 -26.69
C ILE A 281 5.24 14.74 -27.54
N ARG A 282 6.48 15.16 -27.73
CA ARG A 282 7.47 14.42 -28.52
C ARG A 282 8.51 13.75 -27.62
N ASN A 283 9.15 12.70 -28.14
CA ASN A 283 10.36 12.15 -27.53
C ASN A 283 11.52 13.13 -27.79
N PRO A 284 12.22 13.63 -26.74
CA PRO A 284 13.34 14.57 -26.90
C PRO A 284 14.47 14.04 -27.78
N THR A 285 14.62 12.72 -27.90
CA THR A 285 15.71 12.07 -28.64
C THR A 285 15.34 11.69 -30.07
N THR A 286 14.08 11.31 -30.32
CA THR A 286 13.64 10.81 -31.65
C THR A 286 12.71 11.76 -32.41
N GLY A 287 12.22 12.84 -31.77
CA GLY A 287 11.28 13.80 -32.36
C GLY A 287 9.86 13.26 -32.62
N GLN A 288 9.65 11.95 -32.49
CA GLN A 288 8.37 11.29 -32.72
C GLN A 288 7.33 11.59 -31.62
N CYS A 289 6.06 11.64 -32.01
CA CYS A 289 4.95 11.89 -31.11
C CYS A 289 4.77 10.71 -30.13
N LYS A 290 4.63 11.01 -28.84
CA LYS A 290 4.35 10.02 -27.78
C LYS A 290 2.89 9.58 -27.71
N GLY A 291 2.09 9.95 -28.72
CA GLY A 291 0.66 9.64 -28.78
C GLY A 291 -0.20 10.48 -27.85
N ALA A 292 0.29 11.66 -27.43
CA ALA A 292 -0.49 12.60 -26.63
C ALA A 292 -0.10 14.05 -26.95
N GLY A 293 -1.01 14.98 -26.73
CA GLY A 293 -0.80 16.40 -27.00
C GLY A 293 -1.85 17.29 -26.37
N PHE A 294 -1.61 18.60 -26.43
CA PHE A 294 -2.49 19.63 -25.92
C PHE A 294 -3.08 20.44 -27.07
N VAL A 295 -4.38 20.71 -27.01
CA VAL A 295 -5.09 21.55 -27.98
C VAL A 295 -5.76 22.68 -27.21
N THR A 296 -5.48 23.93 -27.58
CA THR A 296 -6.04 25.11 -26.90
C THR A 296 -7.11 25.76 -27.77
N PHE A 297 -8.35 25.80 -27.29
CA PHE A 297 -9.45 26.44 -28.02
C PHE A 297 -9.64 27.90 -27.64
N ALA A 298 -10.10 28.70 -28.61
CA ALA A 298 -10.47 30.10 -28.41
C ALA A 298 -11.70 30.28 -27.52
N HIS A 299 -12.61 29.29 -27.52
CA HIS A 299 -13.90 29.39 -26.86
C HIS A 299 -14.25 28.15 -26.05
N GLU A 300 -15.01 28.35 -24.97
CA GLU A 300 -15.43 27.27 -24.07
C GLU A 300 -16.34 26.25 -24.77
N HIS A 301 -17.22 26.71 -25.66
CA HIS A 301 -18.14 25.84 -26.38
C HIS A 301 -17.38 24.83 -27.25
N ALA A 302 -16.24 25.22 -27.82
CA ALA A 302 -15.40 24.35 -28.63
C ALA A 302 -14.71 23.27 -27.77
N ARG A 303 -14.25 23.63 -26.56
CA ARG A 303 -13.75 22.68 -25.56
C ARG A 303 -14.81 21.65 -25.19
N GLN A 304 -16.04 22.09 -24.92
CA GLN A 304 -17.14 21.18 -24.55
C GLN A 304 -17.54 20.26 -25.72
N ALA A 305 -17.55 20.78 -26.94
CA ALA A 305 -17.82 19.99 -28.15
C ALA A 305 -16.76 18.90 -28.37
N ALA A 306 -15.48 19.22 -28.13
CA ALA A 306 -14.39 18.25 -28.21
C ALA A 306 -14.48 17.18 -27.10
N LEU A 307 -14.79 17.57 -25.86
CA LEU A 307 -14.97 16.63 -24.74
C LEU A 307 -16.15 15.68 -24.95
N ALA A 308 -17.24 16.16 -25.56
CA ALA A 308 -18.41 15.34 -25.90
C ALA A 308 -18.13 14.29 -26.99
N LYS A 309 -16.97 14.36 -27.65
CA LYS A 309 -16.51 13.42 -28.69
C LYS A 309 -15.34 12.56 -28.22
N ASP A 310 -15.16 12.40 -26.91
CA ASP A 310 -14.27 11.39 -26.33
C ASP A 310 -14.56 10.01 -26.94
N GLY A 311 -13.52 9.31 -27.39
CA GLY A 311 -13.62 8.05 -28.12
C GLY A 311 -13.74 8.17 -29.64
N ILE A 312 -13.60 9.36 -30.25
CA ILE A 312 -13.61 9.50 -31.71
C ILE A 312 -12.39 8.85 -32.38
N LYS A 313 -12.56 8.26 -33.57
CA LYS A 313 -11.46 7.63 -34.33
C LYS A 313 -10.62 8.66 -35.09
N PHE A 314 -9.31 8.59 -34.94
CA PHE A 314 -8.32 9.36 -35.70
C PHE A 314 -7.10 8.48 -36.02
N GLY A 315 -6.72 8.40 -37.30
CA GLY A 315 -5.62 7.54 -37.76
C GLY A 315 -5.75 6.06 -37.37
N GLY A 316 -6.99 5.55 -37.28
CA GLY A 316 -7.27 4.16 -36.89
C GLY A 316 -7.32 3.88 -35.38
N ARG A 317 -7.13 4.88 -34.50
CA ARG A 317 -7.19 4.74 -33.03
C ARG A 317 -8.32 5.58 -32.44
N HIS A 318 -8.91 5.14 -31.33
CA HIS A 318 -9.89 5.93 -30.59
C HIS A 318 -9.15 6.91 -29.67
N LEU A 319 -9.40 8.19 -29.83
CA LEU A 319 -8.78 9.24 -29.03
C LEU A 319 -9.46 9.34 -27.66
N SER A 320 -8.69 9.68 -26.64
CA SER A 320 -9.24 10.11 -25.35
C SER A 320 -9.01 11.60 -25.16
N ILE A 321 -10.07 12.36 -24.94
CA ILE A 321 -10.07 13.82 -24.83
C ILE A 321 -10.49 14.18 -23.40
N THR A 322 -9.61 14.85 -22.68
CA THR A 322 -9.81 15.24 -21.27
C THR A 322 -9.48 16.71 -21.07
N VAL A 323 -9.96 17.35 -20.01
CA VAL A 323 -9.55 18.72 -19.68
C VAL A 323 -8.05 18.72 -19.37
N ALA A 324 -7.29 19.64 -19.97
CA ALA A 324 -5.86 19.71 -19.72
C ALA A 324 -5.60 20.12 -18.26
N LYS A 325 -4.90 19.25 -17.53
CA LYS A 325 -4.35 19.56 -16.21
C LYS A 325 -2.85 19.72 -16.38
N THR A 326 -2.30 20.83 -15.93
CA THR A 326 -0.85 21.06 -15.96
C THR A 326 -0.14 20.06 -15.04
N GLY A 327 0.53 19.06 -15.61
CA GLY A 327 1.33 18.09 -14.84
C GLY A 327 1.90 16.93 -15.69
N THR A 328 3.21 16.71 -15.57
CA THR A 328 4.10 15.86 -16.38
C THR A 328 3.98 14.33 -16.14
N PHE A 329 4.38 13.57 -17.18
CA PHE A 329 4.46 12.10 -17.37
C PHE A 329 4.63 11.17 -16.14
N GLY A 330 3.99 10.01 -16.26
CA GLY A 330 3.95 8.89 -15.31
C GLY A 330 2.52 8.66 -14.85
N VAL A 331 2.13 7.42 -14.52
CA VAL A 331 0.90 7.22 -13.72
C VAL A 331 1.16 7.91 -12.39
N ARG A 332 0.83 9.20 -12.31
CA ARG A 332 0.77 9.91 -11.06
C ARG A 332 -0.48 9.44 -10.36
N ALA A 333 -0.32 9.19 -9.06
CA ALA A 333 -1.40 9.17 -8.10
C ALA A 333 -2.43 10.21 -8.52
N THR A 334 -3.71 9.84 -8.52
CA THR A 334 -4.79 10.83 -8.44
C THR A 334 -4.51 11.64 -7.16
N GLU A 335 -3.77 12.74 -7.29
CA GLU A 335 -3.67 13.72 -6.23
C GLU A 335 -5.06 14.29 -6.09
N GLN A 336 -5.73 13.86 -5.02
CA GLN A 336 -6.89 14.54 -4.47
C GLN A 336 -6.62 16.04 -4.46
N ALA A 337 -7.61 16.82 -4.88
CA ALA A 337 -7.55 18.26 -4.70
C ALA A 337 -7.26 18.56 -3.22
N PHE A 338 -6.43 19.57 -2.96
CA PHE A 338 -6.09 19.97 -1.60
C PHE A 338 -7.40 20.17 -0.80
N GLY A 339 -7.60 19.36 0.25
CA GLY A 339 -8.82 19.37 1.07
C GLY A 339 -9.92 18.35 0.72
N THR A 340 -9.80 17.51 -0.32
CA THR A 340 -10.77 16.43 -0.60
C THR A 340 -10.20 15.07 -0.17
N HIS A 341 -10.76 14.44 0.87
CA HIS A 341 -10.31 13.13 1.34
C HIS A 341 -11.31 12.04 0.99
N THR A 342 -10.94 11.14 0.06
CA THR A 342 -11.63 9.87 -0.18
C THR A 342 -11.13 8.83 0.83
N PRO A 343 -12.00 8.24 1.65
CA PRO A 343 -11.61 7.25 2.64
C PRO A 343 -11.14 5.95 1.96
N ALA A 344 -10.04 5.38 2.45
CA ALA A 344 -9.47 4.18 1.86
C ALA A 344 -10.36 2.95 2.10
N MET A 345 -10.57 2.16 1.05
CA MET A 345 -11.34 0.91 1.10
C MET A 345 -12.74 1.08 1.74
N LEU A 346 -13.40 2.21 1.48
CA LEU A 346 -14.70 2.54 2.09
C LEU A 346 -15.78 1.51 1.74
N ARG A 347 -15.82 1.09 0.46
CA ARG A 347 -16.83 0.15 -0.04
C ARG A 347 -16.64 -1.22 0.59
N GLU A 348 -15.40 -1.69 0.63
CA GLU A 348 -15.00 -2.95 1.25
C GLU A 348 -15.35 -2.94 2.75
N THR A 349 -15.09 -1.82 3.44
CA THR A 349 -15.44 -1.63 4.86
C THR A 349 -16.95 -1.72 5.09
N ILE A 350 -17.77 -1.00 4.31
CA ILE A 350 -19.23 -1.04 4.42
C ILE A 350 -19.77 -2.44 4.13
N ASN A 351 -19.26 -3.10 3.09
CA ASN A 351 -19.69 -4.44 2.71
C ASN A 351 -19.37 -5.48 3.79
N ALA A 352 -18.19 -5.38 4.41
CA ALA A 352 -17.75 -6.32 5.42
C ALA A 352 -18.46 -6.11 6.76
N LEU A 353 -18.61 -4.85 7.20
CA LEU A 353 -19.10 -4.52 8.54
C LEU A 353 -20.60 -4.25 8.57
N VAL A 354 -21.09 -3.32 7.74
CA VAL A 354 -22.41 -2.70 7.90
C VAL A 354 -23.51 -3.43 7.13
N LYS A 355 -23.22 -3.82 5.88
CA LYS A 355 -24.20 -4.46 4.99
C LYS A 355 -24.92 -5.67 5.62
N PRO A 356 -24.26 -6.51 6.46
CA PRO A 356 -24.93 -7.65 7.08
C PRO A 356 -26.00 -7.28 8.12
N ASP A 357 -25.90 -6.10 8.76
CA ASP A 357 -26.91 -5.59 9.68
C ASP A 357 -26.95 -4.05 9.68
N PRO A 358 -27.67 -3.43 8.71
CA PRO A 358 -27.73 -1.97 8.62
C PRO A 358 -28.41 -1.27 9.81
N ASN A 359 -29.13 -2.01 10.67
CA ASN A 359 -29.78 -1.47 11.86
C ASN A 359 -28.99 -1.73 13.14
N GLY A 360 -27.79 -2.31 13.02
CA GLY A 360 -26.88 -2.55 14.13
C GLY A 360 -26.28 -1.28 14.72
N THR A 361 -25.58 -1.45 15.84
CA THR A 361 -24.76 -0.40 16.45
C THR A 361 -23.31 -0.61 16.06
N TYR A 362 -22.66 0.43 15.56
CA TYR A 362 -21.28 0.37 15.08
C TYR A 362 -20.39 1.35 15.83
N VAL A 363 -19.08 1.07 15.83
CA VAL A 363 -18.06 1.96 16.37
C VAL A 363 -17.04 2.29 15.27
N ASP A 364 -16.73 3.57 15.08
CA ASP A 364 -15.57 4.05 14.33
C ASP A 364 -14.52 4.56 15.33
N GLY A 365 -13.47 3.78 15.58
CA GLY A 365 -12.46 4.12 16.57
C GLY A 365 -11.51 5.25 16.15
N THR A 366 -11.58 5.70 14.90
CA THR A 366 -10.60 6.61 14.29
C THR A 366 -11.32 7.61 13.40
N PHE A 367 -12.18 8.43 14.00
CA PHE A 367 -13.04 9.37 13.26
C PHE A 367 -12.26 10.19 12.23
N GLY A 368 -11.14 10.78 12.64
CA GLY A 368 -10.23 11.59 11.83
C GLY A 368 -10.90 12.83 11.22
N ARG A 369 -11.47 12.66 10.03
CA ARG A 369 -12.24 13.72 9.33
C ARG A 369 -13.68 13.30 9.03
N GLY A 370 -14.11 12.16 9.54
CA GLY A 370 -15.45 11.59 9.38
C GLY A 370 -15.69 10.97 8.00
N GLY A 371 -14.63 10.58 7.30
CA GLY A 371 -14.72 9.99 5.95
C GLY A 371 -15.46 8.65 5.98
N HIS A 372 -14.89 7.67 6.68
CA HIS A 372 -15.55 6.38 6.92
C HIS A 372 -16.83 6.55 7.74
N THR A 373 -16.82 7.39 8.77
CA THR A 373 -17.99 7.69 9.59
C THR A 373 -19.22 8.08 8.75
N ARG A 374 -19.07 9.03 7.81
CA ARG A 374 -20.18 9.46 6.93
C ARG A 374 -20.61 8.36 5.97
N GLY A 375 -19.67 7.59 5.43
CA GLY A 375 -20.01 6.45 4.57
C GLY A 375 -20.76 5.33 5.33
N ILE A 376 -20.38 5.07 6.58
CA ILE A 376 -21.07 4.15 7.48
C ILE A 376 -22.48 4.68 7.77
N LEU A 377 -22.63 5.94 8.21
CA LEU A 377 -23.94 6.56 8.46
C LEU A 377 -24.87 6.52 7.25
N ALA A 378 -24.33 6.72 6.04
CA ALA A 378 -25.09 6.62 4.79
C ALA A 378 -25.57 5.18 4.49
N ALA A 379 -24.82 4.17 4.94
CA ALA A 379 -25.19 2.76 4.80
C ALA A 379 -26.09 2.24 5.94
N LEU A 380 -26.21 2.97 7.05
CA LEU A 380 -27.07 2.60 8.16
C LEU A 380 -28.55 2.84 7.84
N GLY A 381 -29.39 1.94 8.33
CA GLY A 381 -30.83 2.10 8.37
C GLY A 381 -31.27 3.13 9.42
N PRO A 382 -32.59 3.40 9.52
CA PRO A 382 -33.13 4.40 10.44
C PRO A 382 -32.91 4.06 11.93
N ASN A 383 -32.75 2.77 12.24
CA ASN A 383 -32.50 2.30 13.61
C ASN A 383 -31.02 2.04 13.90
N GLY A 384 -30.16 2.13 12.88
CA GLY A 384 -28.72 1.96 13.05
C GLY A 384 -28.13 3.09 13.89
N ARG A 385 -27.07 2.78 14.63
CA ARG A 385 -26.33 3.77 15.43
C ARG A 385 -24.84 3.70 15.16
N LEU A 386 -24.16 4.83 15.28
CA LEU A 386 -22.71 4.92 15.13
C LEU A 386 -22.12 5.74 16.27
N HIS A 387 -21.25 5.12 17.03
CA HIS A 387 -20.35 5.82 17.96
C HIS A 387 -19.00 6.03 17.28
N ALA A 388 -18.38 7.18 17.48
CA ALA A 388 -17.00 7.39 17.05
C ALA A 388 -16.10 7.86 18.19
N PHE A 389 -14.80 7.60 18.03
CA PHE A 389 -13.75 8.00 18.94
C PHE A 389 -12.67 8.76 18.18
N ASP A 390 -12.11 9.78 18.84
CA ASP A 390 -10.88 10.43 18.40
C ASP A 390 -10.20 11.11 19.59
N MET A 391 -8.90 11.36 19.45
CA MET A 391 -8.09 12.09 20.42
C MET A 391 -7.82 13.53 19.99
N ASP A 392 -7.89 13.83 18.70
CA ASP A 392 -7.61 15.14 18.14
C ASP A 392 -8.78 16.12 18.39
N PRO A 393 -8.57 17.21 19.14
CA PRO A 393 -9.62 18.20 19.41
C PRO A 393 -10.27 18.79 18.14
N GLU A 394 -9.52 18.94 17.04
CA GLU A 394 -10.08 19.43 15.78
C GLU A 394 -10.97 18.37 15.11
N ALA A 395 -10.60 17.09 15.22
CA ALA A 395 -11.46 15.99 14.77
C ALA A 395 -12.77 15.96 15.58
N ILE A 396 -12.68 16.14 16.90
CA ILE A 396 -13.84 16.22 17.79
C ILE A 396 -14.75 17.39 17.44
N LYS A 397 -14.19 18.57 17.16
CA LYS A 397 -14.94 19.76 16.75
C LYS A 397 -15.72 19.52 15.46
N GLU A 398 -15.12 18.89 14.45
CA GLU A 398 -15.81 18.53 13.21
C GLU A 398 -16.88 17.45 13.43
N ALA A 399 -16.58 16.45 14.25
CA ALA A 399 -17.54 15.40 14.61
C ALA A 399 -18.76 15.95 15.36
N LYS A 400 -18.60 16.98 16.20
CA LYS A 400 -19.73 17.62 16.91
C LYS A 400 -20.72 18.29 15.97
N LYS A 401 -20.29 18.75 14.79
CA LYS A 401 -21.21 19.23 13.76
C LYS A 401 -22.06 18.07 13.22
N LEU A 402 -21.40 16.95 12.88
CA LEU A 402 -22.10 15.76 12.40
C LEU A 402 -23.05 15.16 13.46
N GLU A 403 -22.69 15.21 14.73
CA GLU A 403 -23.53 14.75 15.86
C GLU A 403 -24.80 15.61 16.01
N ALA A 404 -24.71 16.90 15.69
CA ALA A 404 -25.87 17.79 15.65
C ALA A 404 -26.78 17.55 14.43
N GLU A 405 -26.21 17.06 13.32
CA GLU A 405 -26.91 16.82 12.06
C GLU A 405 -27.60 15.44 12.00
N ASP A 406 -26.99 14.39 12.56
CA ASP A 406 -27.53 13.02 12.54
C ASP A 406 -27.64 12.43 13.95
N SER A 407 -28.89 12.28 14.43
CA SER A 407 -29.21 11.73 15.76
C SER A 407 -28.79 10.26 15.97
N ARG A 408 -28.38 9.55 14.91
CA ARG A 408 -27.81 8.19 15.00
C ARG A 408 -26.34 8.21 15.38
N PHE A 409 -25.67 9.36 15.26
CA PHE A 409 -24.25 9.53 15.48
C PHE A 409 -23.94 10.06 16.90
N THR A 410 -22.82 9.64 17.48
CA THR A 410 -22.31 10.18 18.75
C THR A 410 -20.78 10.15 18.75
N ILE A 411 -20.14 11.26 19.11
CA ILE A 411 -18.67 11.37 19.19
C ILE A 411 -18.17 11.41 20.64
N HIS A 412 -17.11 10.64 20.90
CA HIS A 412 -16.39 10.59 22.16
C HIS A 412 -14.96 11.12 21.99
N HIS A 413 -14.59 12.16 22.76
CA HIS A 413 -13.20 12.59 22.89
C HIS A 413 -12.48 11.67 23.87
N ALA A 414 -11.94 10.56 23.35
CA ALA A 414 -11.29 9.52 24.12
C ALA A 414 -10.44 8.63 23.20
N PRO A 415 -9.38 7.98 23.73
CA PRO A 415 -8.68 6.94 22.99
C PRO A 415 -9.65 5.77 22.72
N PHE A 416 -9.62 5.19 21.54
CA PHE A 416 -10.51 4.07 21.20
C PHE A 416 -10.21 2.80 22.03
N GLY A 417 -9.00 2.67 22.55
CA GLY A 417 -8.59 1.67 23.53
C GLY A 417 -9.32 1.74 24.87
N CYS A 418 -10.05 2.83 25.13
CA CYS A 418 -10.91 2.97 26.30
C CYS A 418 -12.40 2.74 25.97
N MET A 419 -12.76 2.34 24.75
CA MET A 419 -14.17 2.30 24.33
C MET A 419 -15.06 1.44 25.22
N ASP A 420 -14.54 0.37 25.82
CA ASP A 420 -15.31 -0.48 26.73
C ASP A 420 -15.66 0.25 28.02
N THR A 421 -14.72 1.03 28.58
CA THR A 421 -14.97 1.89 29.74
C THR A 421 -15.96 3.02 29.43
N VAL A 422 -16.04 3.47 28.17
CA VAL A 422 -16.99 4.51 27.73
C VAL A 422 -18.37 3.93 27.45
N LEU A 423 -18.45 2.79 26.75
CA LEU A 423 -19.70 2.25 26.20
C LEU A 423 -20.44 1.33 27.17
N LYS A 424 -19.73 0.55 28.01
CA LYS A 424 -20.37 -0.37 28.97
C LYS A 424 -21.30 0.37 29.96
N PRO A 425 -20.92 1.51 30.57
CA PRO A 425 -21.82 2.27 31.44
C PRO A 425 -23.07 2.80 30.74
N LEU A 426 -23.00 3.02 29.43
CA LEU A 426 -24.12 3.45 28.60
C LEU A 426 -25.04 2.29 28.18
N GLY A 427 -24.70 1.05 28.53
CA GLY A 427 -25.41 -0.15 28.08
C GLY A 427 -25.28 -0.40 26.57
N VAL A 428 -24.24 0.12 25.93
CA VAL A 428 -24.03 0.01 24.49
C VAL A 428 -23.22 -1.24 24.17
N THR A 429 -23.78 -2.09 23.31
CA THR A 429 -23.10 -3.22 22.65
C THR A 429 -23.11 -3.00 21.14
N CYS A 430 -22.09 -3.46 20.43
CA CYS A 430 -21.97 -3.20 18.99
C CYS A 430 -21.97 -4.46 18.10
N SER A 431 -22.60 -4.35 16.93
CA SER A 431 -22.57 -5.31 15.82
C SER A 431 -21.23 -5.27 15.08
N GLY A 432 -20.51 -4.15 15.15
CA GLY A 432 -19.16 -4.07 14.63
C GLY A 432 -18.36 -2.86 15.08
N VAL A 433 -17.04 -2.95 14.92
CA VAL A 433 -16.05 -1.93 15.25
C VAL A 433 -15.11 -1.76 14.06
N PHE A 434 -14.73 -0.54 13.74
CA PHE A 434 -13.80 -0.21 12.66
C PHE A 434 -12.64 0.62 13.19
N PHE A 435 -11.41 0.26 12.78
CA PHE A 435 -10.20 1.05 13.01
C PHE A 435 -9.49 1.32 11.69
N ASP A 436 -9.23 2.59 11.38
CA ASP A 436 -8.28 3.02 10.36
C ASP A 436 -7.00 3.51 11.05
N LEU A 437 -5.96 2.66 11.07
CA LEU A 437 -4.72 2.93 11.81
C LEU A 437 -3.78 3.91 11.09
N GLY A 438 -4.23 4.52 9.99
CA GLY A 438 -3.51 5.55 9.29
C GLY A 438 -3.51 6.87 10.06
N ILE A 439 -2.60 7.79 9.70
CA ILE A 439 -2.77 9.20 10.07
C ILE A 439 -3.73 9.85 9.08
N SER A 440 -4.67 10.66 9.57
CA SER A 440 -5.52 11.47 8.71
C SER A 440 -4.72 12.44 7.83
N SER A 441 -5.17 12.67 6.58
CA SER A 441 -4.46 13.56 5.64
C SER A 441 -4.24 14.97 6.21
N PRO A 442 -5.22 15.60 6.88
CA PRO A 442 -5.03 16.96 7.38
C PRO A 442 -4.07 17.06 8.58
N GLN A 443 -3.96 16.02 9.42
CA GLN A 443 -2.87 15.98 10.41
C GLN A 443 -1.52 15.96 9.71
N PHE A 444 -1.40 15.19 8.63
CA PHE A 444 -0.19 15.15 7.82
C PHE A 444 0.09 16.46 7.07
N ASP A 445 -0.93 17.20 6.63
CA ASP A 445 -0.79 18.43 5.83
C ASP A 445 -0.60 19.70 6.70
N ASP A 446 -0.88 19.63 7.99
CA ASP A 446 -0.77 20.75 8.93
C ASP A 446 0.67 20.94 9.45
N GLU A 447 1.30 22.03 8.99
CA GLU A 447 2.63 22.50 9.40
C GLU A 447 2.81 22.60 10.92
N SER A 448 1.77 23.00 11.65
CA SER A 448 1.85 23.23 13.08
C SER A 448 2.01 21.95 13.90
N ARG A 449 1.75 20.78 13.28
CA ARG A 449 1.77 19.47 13.94
C ARG A 449 3.11 18.74 13.80
N GLY A 450 3.87 19.09 12.77
CA GLY A 450 5.23 18.61 12.57
C GLY A 450 5.39 17.16 12.08
N PHE A 451 4.36 16.55 11.47
CA PHE A 451 4.42 15.14 11.03
C PHE A 451 5.28 14.90 9.78
N ARG A 452 5.53 15.93 8.95
CA ARG A 452 6.32 15.80 7.72
C ARG A 452 7.75 16.31 7.92
N PRO A 453 8.78 15.49 7.68
CA PRO A 453 10.16 15.96 7.67
C PRO A 453 10.45 17.04 6.62
N GLU A 454 9.71 17.04 5.50
CA GLU A 454 9.92 17.94 4.37
C GLU A 454 9.27 19.32 4.57
N GLN A 455 8.33 19.44 5.51
CA GLN A 455 7.54 20.64 5.78
C GLN A 455 7.99 21.22 7.12
N ASP A 456 8.48 22.46 7.13
CA ASP A 456 9.05 23.06 8.35
C ASP A 456 7.96 23.55 9.30
N GLY A 457 8.14 23.32 10.59
CA GLY A 457 7.17 23.64 11.64
C GLY A 457 7.65 23.17 13.02
N PRO A 458 6.87 23.36 14.08
CA PRO A 458 7.22 22.87 15.41
C PRO A 458 7.41 21.36 15.42
N LEU A 459 8.46 20.86 16.09
CA LEU A 459 8.66 19.43 16.30
C LEU A 459 7.76 18.94 17.46
N ASP A 460 6.52 18.60 17.14
CA ASP A 460 5.49 18.20 18.10
C ASP A 460 5.16 16.70 18.02
N LEU A 461 4.64 16.21 16.88
CA LEU A 461 4.28 14.81 16.62
C LEU A 461 3.15 14.21 17.48
N ARG A 462 2.48 14.97 18.35
CA ARG A 462 1.33 14.47 19.13
C ARG A 462 0.03 14.48 18.34
N PHE A 463 -0.81 13.48 18.54
CA PHE A 463 -2.20 13.44 18.05
C PHE A 463 -3.12 14.33 18.88
N ASP A 464 -2.95 14.35 20.20
CA ASP A 464 -3.65 15.27 21.09
C ASP A 464 -2.68 16.31 21.65
N VAL A 465 -2.75 17.52 21.10
CA VAL A 465 -1.89 18.65 21.50
C VAL A 465 -2.23 19.22 22.89
N THR A 466 -3.37 18.81 23.48
CA THR A 466 -3.80 19.28 24.81
C THR A 466 -3.11 18.54 25.95
N ARG A 467 -2.39 17.45 25.66
CA ARG A 467 -1.76 16.60 26.67
C ARG A 467 -0.46 15.99 26.15
N GLY A 468 0.26 15.29 27.03
CA GLY A 468 1.57 14.71 26.69
C GLY A 468 2.66 15.76 26.49
N VAL A 469 3.83 15.31 26.02
CA VAL A 469 5.02 16.14 25.77
C VAL A 469 5.30 16.17 24.27
N PRO A 470 5.57 17.35 23.66
CA PRO A 470 5.95 17.42 22.26
C PRO A 470 7.30 16.74 22.03
N ALA A 471 7.55 16.29 20.80
CA ALA A 471 8.76 15.58 20.41
C ALA A 471 10.05 16.37 20.73
N SER A 472 10.04 17.69 20.54
CA SER A 472 11.15 18.58 20.92
C SER A 472 11.52 18.49 22.40
N GLU A 473 10.52 18.53 23.30
CA GLU A 473 10.76 18.40 24.75
C GLU A 473 11.13 16.97 25.16
N PHE A 474 10.53 15.97 24.52
CA PHE A 474 10.87 14.57 24.75
C PHE A 474 12.35 14.29 24.42
N LEU A 475 12.80 14.73 23.23
CA LEU A 475 14.18 14.54 22.78
C LEU A 475 15.20 15.25 23.67
N ALA A 476 14.82 16.34 24.33
CA ALA A 476 15.69 17.04 25.27
C ALA A 476 15.95 16.27 26.58
N ARG A 477 15.14 15.25 26.89
CA ARG A 477 15.16 14.54 28.19
C ARG A 477 15.35 13.03 28.08
N VAL A 478 15.10 12.45 26.90
CA VAL A 478 15.17 11.01 26.68
C VAL A 478 16.60 10.49 26.90
N ASP A 479 16.71 9.35 27.58
CA ASP A 479 17.98 8.64 27.69
C ASP A 479 18.43 8.14 26.31
N ARG A 480 19.75 8.09 26.10
CA ARG A 480 20.34 7.67 24.83
C ARG A 480 19.89 6.27 24.43
N ASP A 481 19.99 5.29 25.33
CA ASP A 481 19.72 3.89 25.01
C ASP A 481 18.21 3.65 24.82
N GLU A 482 17.38 4.39 25.55
CA GLU A 482 15.93 4.41 25.30
C GLU A 482 15.60 4.97 23.92
N LEU A 483 16.25 6.07 23.49
CA LEU A 483 16.07 6.60 22.13
C LEU A 483 16.54 5.60 21.06
N VAL A 484 17.64 4.88 21.29
CA VAL A 484 18.08 3.80 20.39
C VAL A 484 17.01 2.72 20.27
N ARG A 485 16.44 2.28 21.40
CA ARG A 485 15.37 1.28 21.43
C ARG A 485 14.17 1.74 20.61
N ILE A 486 13.68 2.97 20.85
CA ILE A 486 12.54 3.56 20.14
C ILE A 486 12.78 3.59 18.63
N LEU A 487 13.92 4.12 18.20
CA LEU A 487 14.27 4.25 16.78
C LEU A 487 14.40 2.89 16.09
N HIS A 488 14.94 1.90 16.80
CA HIS A 488 15.10 0.55 16.26
C HIS A 488 13.77 -0.21 16.19
N GLU A 489 13.00 -0.19 17.27
CA GLU A 489 11.75 -0.96 17.42
C GLU A 489 10.64 -0.41 16.51
N TYR A 490 10.48 0.91 16.44
CA TYR A 490 9.37 1.55 15.71
C TYR A 490 9.76 2.13 14.35
N GLY A 491 11.06 2.22 14.05
CA GLY A 491 11.56 2.75 12.79
C GLY A 491 11.53 1.77 11.63
N GLU A 492 11.21 0.48 11.83
CA GLU A 492 11.11 -0.56 10.79
C GLU A 492 12.35 -0.71 9.88
N SER A 493 13.50 -0.11 10.26
CA SER A 493 14.72 -0.09 9.42
C SER A 493 15.60 -1.32 9.57
N ALA A 494 15.38 -2.12 10.63
CA ALA A 494 16.25 -3.21 11.07
C ALA A 494 17.74 -2.82 11.20
N ASP A 495 18.07 -1.52 11.18
CA ASP A 495 19.43 -0.99 11.21
C ASP A 495 19.71 -0.40 12.60
N PRO A 496 20.21 -1.21 13.54
CA PRO A 496 20.56 -0.73 14.87
C PRO A 496 21.75 0.24 14.85
N VAL A 497 22.56 0.27 13.79
CA VAL A 497 23.68 1.21 13.66
C VAL A 497 23.14 2.61 13.39
N ALA A 498 22.19 2.74 12.45
CA ALA A 498 21.50 4.00 12.19
C ALA A 498 20.79 4.55 13.43
N ALA A 499 20.07 3.69 14.17
CA ALA A 499 19.40 4.07 15.42
C ALA A 499 20.40 4.65 16.44
N ARG A 500 21.55 3.99 16.64
CA ARG A 500 22.63 4.48 17.52
C ARG A 500 23.17 5.83 17.07
N ARG A 501 23.53 5.98 15.80
CA ARG A 501 24.08 7.26 15.28
C ARG A 501 23.12 8.42 15.44
N ILE A 502 21.83 8.19 15.20
CA ILE A 502 20.81 9.23 15.37
C ILE A 502 20.66 9.59 16.85
N ALA A 503 20.61 8.60 17.74
CA ALA A 503 20.57 8.86 19.19
C ALA A 503 21.83 9.61 19.68
N ASP A 504 23.02 9.23 19.21
CA ASP A 504 24.28 9.92 19.48
C ASP A 504 24.20 11.39 19.08
N ALA A 505 23.74 11.67 17.85
CA ALA A 505 23.62 13.03 17.34
C ALA A 505 22.63 13.88 18.13
N VAL A 506 21.51 13.29 18.60
CA VAL A 506 20.54 13.96 19.46
C VAL A 506 21.16 14.30 20.82
N CYS A 507 21.79 13.33 21.48
CA CYS A 507 22.41 13.57 22.79
C CYS A 507 23.55 14.60 22.73
N LEU A 508 24.36 14.58 21.67
CA LEU A 508 25.39 15.60 21.44
C LEU A 508 24.75 16.98 21.23
N ALA A 509 23.70 17.08 20.42
CA ALA A 509 22.99 18.33 20.22
C ALA A 509 22.37 18.87 21.53
N VAL A 510 21.89 18.01 22.42
CA VAL A 510 21.44 18.39 23.76
C VAL A 510 22.59 18.91 24.62
N ALA A 511 23.71 18.19 24.69
CA ALA A 511 24.88 18.57 25.49
C ALA A 511 25.51 19.90 25.05
N GLU A 512 25.34 20.25 23.77
CA GLU A 512 25.87 21.46 23.16
C GLU A 512 24.85 22.62 23.10
N ASP A 513 23.66 22.47 23.70
CA ASP A 513 22.54 23.43 23.65
C ASP A 513 22.14 23.83 22.21
N ARG A 514 22.15 22.83 21.32
CA ARG A 514 21.89 22.98 19.87
C ARG A 514 20.83 22.01 19.35
N LEU A 515 20.02 21.41 20.23
CA LEU A 515 18.94 20.51 19.82
C LEU A 515 17.90 21.26 18.96
N PRO A 516 17.62 20.82 17.71
CA PRO A 516 16.62 21.47 16.89
C PRO A 516 15.20 21.35 17.45
N SER A 517 14.46 22.46 17.44
CA SER A 517 13.04 22.51 17.84
C SER A 517 12.06 22.48 16.66
N THR A 518 12.56 22.56 15.42
CA THR A 518 11.73 22.50 14.19
C THR A 518 11.94 21.20 13.42
N THR A 519 10.91 20.78 12.70
CA THR A 519 10.92 19.53 11.92
C THR A 519 12.04 19.47 10.89
N LYS A 520 12.24 20.54 10.10
CA LYS A 520 13.24 20.54 9.03
C LYS A 520 14.66 20.50 9.57
N ALA A 521 14.92 21.25 10.64
CA ALA A 521 16.23 21.27 11.28
C ALA A 521 16.54 19.93 11.96
N PHE A 522 15.55 19.31 12.61
CA PHE A 522 15.70 17.96 13.16
C PHE A 522 15.88 16.91 12.06
N ALA A 523 15.15 17.01 10.95
CA ALA A 523 15.29 16.14 9.80
C ALA A 523 16.70 16.22 9.17
N ALA A 524 17.31 17.42 9.15
CA ALA A 524 18.69 17.62 8.71
C ALA A 524 19.70 16.95 9.67
N LEU A 525 19.50 17.08 11.00
CA LEU A 525 20.32 16.38 12.00
C LEU A 525 20.27 14.86 11.79
N VAL A 526 19.08 14.30 11.61
CA VAL A 526 18.88 12.87 11.36
C VAL A 526 19.57 12.43 10.06
N ALA A 527 19.43 13.19 8.98
CA ALA A 527 20.07 12.87 7.70
C ALA A 527 21.61 12.88 7.80
N ALA A 528 22.18 13.85 8.51
CA ALA A 528 23.62 13.92 8.75
C ALA A 528 24.12 12.74 9.60
N ALA A 529 23.36 12.35 10.62
CA ALA A 529 23.72 11.25 11.52
C ALA A 529 23.62 9.87 10.87
N LYS A 530 22.55 9.62 10.11
CA LYS A 530 22.26 8.30 9.52
C LYS A 530 23.29 7.90 8.45
N GLY A 531 23.75 8.86 7.65
CA GLY A 531 24.63 8.63 6.50
C GLY A 531 23.84 8.39 5.19
N LYS A 532 24.49 7.81 4.17
CA LYS A 532 23.94 7.70 2.82
C LYS A 532 22.76 6.71 2.78
N GLU A 533 21.58 7.21 2.42
CA GLU A 533 20.35 6.44 2.26
C GLU A 533 20.35 5.69 0.92
N TYR A 534 19.99 4.41 0.94
CA TYR A 534 19.87 3.59 -0.27
C TYR A 534 18.43 3.49 -0.77
N GLN A 535 17.45 3.82 0.08
CA GLN A 535 16.04 3.82 -0.27
C GLN A 535 15.61 5.15 -0.90
N ALA A 536 14.70 5.10 -1.86
CA ALA A 536 14.10 6.29 -2.48
C ALA A 536 13.05 6.95 -1.56
N MET A 537 13.44 7.30 -0.33
CA MET A 537 12.61 8.01 0.65
C MET A 537 13.43 9.04 1.44
N HIS A 538 12.74 9.97 2.11
CA HIS A 538 13.41 10.95 2.97
C HIS A 538 14.13 10.25 4.14
N PRO A 539 15.42 10.52 4.41
CA PRO A 539 16.22 9.80 5.41
C PRO A 539 15.63 9.81 6.83
N ALA A 540 14.96 10.90 7.20
CA ALA A 540 14.34 11.10 8.51
C ALA A 540 12.93 10.49 8.66
N LYS A 541 12.33 9.96 7.59
CA LYS A 541 10.93 9.50 7.60
C LYS A 541 10.67 8.42 8.66
N LEU A 542 11.56 7.44 8.74
CA LEU A 542 11.44 6.32 9.70
C LEU A 542 11.70 6.78 11.15
N THR A 543 12.56 7.77 11.35
CA THR A 543 12.78 8.41 12.66
C THR A 543 11.53 9.13 13.15
N PHE A 544 10.90 9.93 12.29
CA PHE A 544 9.65 10.62 12.62
C PHE A 544 8.53 9.63 12.93
N GLN A 545 8.43 8.56 12.13
CA GLN A 545 7.52 7.45 12.42
C GLN A 545 7.77 6.84 13.80
N ALA A 546 9.03 6.53 14.13
CA ALA A 546 9.37 5.89 15.41
C ALA A 546 9.00 6.76 16.61
N LEU A 547 9.34 8.05 16.55
CA LEU A 547 9.00 9.02 17.60
C LEU A 547 7.50 9.19 17.72
N ARG A 548 6.78 9.27 16.60
CA ARG A 548 5.32 9.37 16.57
C ARG A 548 4.65 8.17 17.24
N ILE A 549 5.08 6.96 16.88
CA ILE A 549 4.55 5.71 17.45
C ILE A 549 4.76 5.70 18.97
N HIS A 550 5.94 6.09 19.43
CA HIS A 550 6.26 6.15 20.84
C HIS A 550 5.41 7.19 21.60
N LEU A 551 5.41 8.44 21.13
CA LEU A 551 4.74 9.56 21.81
C LEU A 551 3.22 9.36 21.90
N ASN A 552 2.63 8.76 20.88
CA ASN A 552 1.19 8.50 20.82
C ASN A 552 0.81 7.09 21.28
N GLN A 553 1.78 6.26 21.68
CA GLN A 553 1.58 4.87 22.08
C GLN A 553 0.75 4.08 21.05
N GLU A 554 0.97 4.30 19.75
CA GLU A 554 0.06 3.85 18.67
C GLU A 554 -0.18 2.34 18.69
N PHE A 555 0.88 1.56 18.90
CA PHE A 555 0.79 0.10 18.93
C PHE A 555 0.12 -0.43 20.19
N ASP A 556 0.38 0.19 21.34
CA ASP A 556 -0.28 -0.18 22.59
C ASP A 556 -1.77 0.20 22.54
N GLU A 557 -2.09 1.34 21.94
CA GLU A 557 -3.45 1.79 21.72
C GLU A 557 -4.21 0.86 20.77
N MET A 558 -3.58 0.42 19.68
CA MET A 558 -4.12 -0.61 18.81
C MET A 558 -4.44 -1.90 19.59
N ARG A 559 -3.52 -2.40 20.43
CA ARG A 559 -3.74 -3.61 21.23
C ARG A 559 -4.88 -3.45 22.24
N ARG A 560 -4.94 -2.31 22.94
CA ARG A 560 -6.04 -1.98 23.86
C ARG A 560 -7.36 -1.88 23.10
N GLY A 561 -7.38 -1.20 21.96
CA GLY A 561 -8.55 -1.04 21.09
C GLY A 561 -9.13 -2.34 20.61
N MET A 562 -8.31 -3.25 20.09
CA MET A 562 -8.79 -4.56 19.64
C MET A 562 -9.37 -5.38 20.80
N ARG A 563 -8.79 -5.28 22.00
CA ARG A 563 -9.33 -5.92 23.20
C ARG A 563 -10.65 -5.29 23.64
N ALA A 564 -10.70 -3.97 23.75
CA ALA A 564 -11.90 -3.23 24.13
C ALA A 564 -13.04 -3.47 23.14
N ALA A 565 -12.75 -3.55 21.84
CA ALA A 565 -13.70 -3.92 20.80
C ALA A 565 -14.30 -5.31 21.06
N ALA A 566 -13.46 -6.33 21.32
CA ALA A 566 -13.95 -7.68 21.64
C ALA A 566 -14.84 -7.69 22.90
N GLU A 567 -14.58 -6.82 23.87
CA GLU A 567 -15.33 -6.69 25.11
C GLU A 567 -16.73 -6.04 24.94
N VAL A 568 -16.94 -5.21 23.92
CA VAL A 568 -18.24 -4.53 23.66
C VAL A 568 -19.03 -5.12 22.50
N MET A 569 -18.39 -5.92 21.64
CA MET A 569 -19.06 -6.57 20.52
C MET A 569 -20.00 -7.69 20.99
N ILE A 570 -21.13 -7.83 20.30
CA ILE A 570 -22.03 -8.98 20.43
C ILE A 570 -21.41 -10.25 19.81
N ASP A 571 -21.95 -11.41 20.12
CA ASP A 571 -21.63 -12.66 19.40
C ASP A 571 -21.87 -12.50 17.89
N GLY A 572 -20.92 -12.96 17.08
CA GLY A 572 -20.93 -12.76 15.63
C GLY A 572 -20.59 -11.34 15.17
N GLY A 573 -20.36 -10.39 16.09
CA GLY A 573 -19.93 -9.04 15.78
C GLY A 573 -18.57 -9.00 15.07
N ARG A 574 -18.34 -7.96 14.26
CA ARG A 574 -17.15 -7.85 13.40
C ARG A 574 -16.24 -6.68 13.76
N LEU A 575 -14.96 -6.96 13.94
CA LEU A 575 -13.90 -5.96 14.07
C LEU A 575 -13.16 -5.84 12.73
N GLY A 576 -13.36 -4.74 12.04
CA GLY A 576 -12.60 -4.36 10.85
C GLY A 576 -11.40 -3.49 11.22
N VAL A 577 -10.21 -3.87 10.77
CA VAL A 577 -8.98 -3.11 11.01
C VAL A 577 -8.30 -2.87 9.67
N LEU A 578 -8.18 -1.60 9.28
CA LEU A 578 -7.44 -1.15 8.13
C LEU A 578 -6.00 -0.84 8.55
N THR A 579 -5.07 -1.66 8.07
CA THR A 579 -3.63 -1.52 8.34
C THR A 579 -2.92 -0.94 7.11
N TRP A 580 -1.83 -0.22 7.36
CA TRP A 580 -1.01 0.46 6.37
C TRP A 580 0.43 -0.06 6.34
N LYS A 581 0.86 -0.70 7.44
CA LYS A 581 2.24 -1.15 7.65
C LYS A 581 2.31 -2.62 8.05
N HIS A 582 3.50 -3.19 7.85
CA HIS A 582 3.74 -4.58 8.24
C HIS A 582 3.67 -4.78 9.76
N SER A 583 4.19 -3.83 10.54
CA SER A 583 4.12 -3.88 12.01
C SER A 583 2.68 -3.94 12.53
N GLU A 584 1.77 -3.13 11.99
CA GLU A 584 0.34 -3.15 12.33
C GLU A 584 -0.30 -4.50 12.01
N CYS A 585 -0.04 -5.06 10.82
CA CYS A 585 -0.49 -6.41 10.47
C CYS A 585 0.06 -7.46 11.43
N ALA A 586 1.34 -7.39 11.80
CA ALA A 586 1.97 -8.33 12.72
C ALA A 586 1.32 -8.27 14.10
N ILE A 587 1.04 -7.07 14.61
CA ILE A 587 0.32 -6.85 15.88
C ILE A 587 -1.08 -7.45 15.83
N LEU A 588 -1.82 -7.25 14.74
CA LEU A 588 -3.16 -7.82 14.56
C LEU A 588 -3.15 -9.35 14.53
N VAL A 589 -2.22 -9.94 13.76
CA VAL A 589 -2.10 -11.39 13.64
C VAL A 589 -1.69 -12.02 14.97
N ASP A 590 -0.73 -11.41 15.66
CA ASP A 590 -0.33 -11.81 17.01
C ASP A 590 -1.50 -11.73 17.99
N PHE A 591 -2.27 -10.64 17.97
CA PHE A 591 -3.48 -10.50 18.77
C PHE A 591 -4.50 -11.59 18.46
N HIS A 592 -4.81 -11.85 17.17
CA HIS A 592 -5.73 -12.90 16.77
C HIS A 592 -5.30 -14.27 17.31
N ARG A 593 -4.02 -14.66 17.16
CA ARG A 593 -3.50 -15.95 17.63
C ARG A 593 -3.76 -16.19 19.13
N HIS A 594 -3.65 -15.15 19.95
CA HIS A 594 -3.93 -15.25 21.39
C HIS A 594 -5.40 -15.53 21.72
N PHE A 595 -6.32 -15.13 20.84
CA PHE A 595 -7.77 -15.26 21.03
C PHE A 595 -8.43 -16.18 19.99
N GLU A 596 -7.63 -16.88 19.19
CA GLU A 596 -8.11 -17.68 18.06
C GLU A 596 -9.02 -18.81 18.54
N VAL A 597 -10.22 -18.87 17.98
CA VAL A 597 -11.12 -20.01 18.19
C VAL A 597 -10.52 -21.23 17.50
N VAL A 598 -10.32 -22.30 18.25
CA VAL A 598 -9.79 -23.54 17.70
C VAL A 598 -10.75 -24.12 16.66
N GLN A 599 -10.20 -24.48 15.49
CA GLN A 599 -10.99 -25.13 14.45
C GLN A 599 -11.29 -26.59 14.85
N PRO A 600 -12.50 -27.12 14.56
CA PRO A 600 -12.83 -28.52 14.84
C PRO A 600 -11.89 -29.53 14.16
N THR A 601 -11.24 -29.12 13.07
CA THR A 601 -10.31 -29.93 12.29
C THR A 601 -8.89 -29.92 12.82
N GLN A 602 -8.57 -29.06 13.80
CA GLN A 602 -7.21 -28.85 14.31
C GLN A 602 -6.62 -30.16 14.85
N PRO A 603 -5.40 -30.55 14.43
CA PRO A 603 -4.79 -31.82 14.84
C PRO A 603 -4.70 -32.00 16.35
N LEU A 604 -4.32 -30.95 17.09
CA LEU A 604 -4.18 -31.00 18.54
C LEU A 604 -5.52 -31.22 19.26
N LEU A 605 -6.58 -30.54 18.81
CA LEU A 605 -7.93 -30.75 19.34
C LEU A 605 -8.43 -32.16 19.04
N LYS A 606 -8.21 -32.67 17.82
CA LYS A 606 -8.57 -34.06 17.45
C LYS A 606 -7.83 -35.09 18.30
N TRP A 607 -6.54 -34.88 18.52
CA TRP A 607 -5.75 -35.75 19.38
C TRP A 607 -6.30 -35.75 20.81
N MET A 608 -6.57 -34.57 21.38
CA MET A 608 -7.11 -34.45 22.73
C MET A 608 -8.51 -35.06 22.85
N ARG A 609 -9.38 -34.88 21.86
CA ARG A 609 -10.71 -35.53 21.81
C ARG A 609 -10.63 -37.05 21.86
N SER A 610 -9.69 -37.62 21.11
CA SER A 610 -9.55 -39.08 21.00
C SER A 610 -8.89 -39.72 22.23
N ASN A 611 -7.97 -39.01 22.90
CA ASN A 611 -7.16 -39.57 23.99
C ASN A 611 -7.58 -39.09 25.39
N HIS A 612 -8.14 -37.89 25.49
CA HIS A 612 -8.50 -37.21 26.74
C HIS A 612 -9.83 -36.42 26.62
N PRO A 613 -10.96 -37.08 26.25
CA PRO A 613 -12.25 -36.41 26.06
C PRO A 613 -12.76 -35.68 27.31
N GLU A 614 -12.42 -36.17 28.51
CA GLU A 614 -12.72 -35.52 29.78
C GLU A 614 -11.99 -34.18 29.95
N LYS A 615 -10.76 -34.07 29.45
CA LYS A 615 -9.98 -32.82 29.46
C LYS A 615 -10.50 -31.84 28.42
N GLU A 616 -10.89 -32.33 27.25
CA GLU A 616 -11.59 -31.51 26.27
C GLU A 616 -12.88 -30.94 26.87
N ASN A 617 -13.73 -31.77 27.46
CA ASN A 617 -15.00 -31.30 28.03
C ASN A 617 -14.84 -30.30 29.17
N ALA A 618 -13.70 -30.31 29.86
CA ALA A 618 -13.36 -29.36 30.92
C ALA A 618 -12.75 -28.03 30.43
N LEU A 619 -12.51 -27.87 29.11
CA LEU A 619 -11.99 -26.61 28.59
C LEU A 619 -12.97 -25.45 28.83
N PRO A 620 -12.47 -24.26 29.21
CA PRO A 620 -13.30 -23.10 29.40
C PRO A 620 -13.97 -22.72 28.07
N THR A 621 -15.24 -22.35 28.16
CA THR A 621 -15.97 -21.72 27.06
C THR A 621 -15.96 -20.22 27.30
N VAL A 622 -15.23 -19.50 26.46
CA VAL A 622 -14.97 -18.07 26.58
C VAL A 622 -15.08 -17.43 25.21
N TRP A 623 -15.20 -16.10 25.16
CA TRP A 623 -15.20 -15.44 23.87
C TRP A 623 -13.88 -15.68 23.12
N GLY A 624 -13.92 -15.80 21.80
CA GLY A 624 -12.73 -15.89 20.95
C GLY A 624 -12.95 -15.16 19.63
N LEU A 625 -11.96 -15.23 18.75
CA LEU A 625 -12.00 -14.60 17.43
C LEU A 625 -11.74 -15.62 16.32
N THR A 626 -12.42 -15.44 15.20
CA THR A 626 -12.02 -15.99 13.90
C THR A 626 -11.60 -14.85 12.99
N MET A 627 -10.76 -15.12 11.99
CA MET A 627 -10.30 -14.11 11.04
C MET A 627 -10.69 -14.52 9.62
N ASP A 628 -11.29 -13.59 8.87
CA ASP A 628 -11.55 -13.74 7.45
C ASP A 628 -10.26 -13.51 6.64
N ASP A 629 -10.26 -13.91 5.36
CA ASP A 629 -9.14 -13.58 4.46
C ASP A 629 -8.96 -12.07 4.35
N ALA A 630 -7.70 -11.62 4.44
CA ALA A 630 -7.36 -10.21 4.36
C ALA A 630 -7.71 -9.63 2.98
N GLN A 631 -8.41 -8.50 2.95
CA GLN A 631 -8.85 -7.85 1.72
C GLN A 631 -7.86 -6.75 1.33
N ARG A 632 -7.47 -6.73 0.04
CA ARG A 632 -6.67 -5.66 -0.56
C ARG A 632 -7.56 -4.71 -1.37
N PRO A 633 -7.11 -3.48 -1.65
CA PRO A 633 -7.83 -2.55 -2.49
C PRO A 633 -8.15 -3.19 -3.83
N SER A 634 -9.40 -3.08 -4.26
CA SER A 634 -9.80 -3.50 -5.59
C SER A 634 -9.13 -2.66 -6.68
N GLU A 635 -9.06 -3.18 -7.91
CA GLU A 635 -8.59 -2.40 -9.07
C GLU A 635 -9.36 -1.08 -9.26
N ARG A 636 -10.64 -1.08 -8.89
CA ARG A 636 -11.45 0.14 -8.88
C ARG A 636 -10.98 1.12 -7.81
N GLU A 637 -10.82 0.65 -6.56
CA GLU A 637 -10.28 1.47 -5.47
C GLU A 637 -8.91 2.05 -5.81
N MET A 638 -8.04 1.26 -6.46
CA MET A 638 -6.71 1.73 -6.87
C MET A 638 -6.75 2.83 -7.95
N ARG A 639 -7.73 2.78 -8.85
CA ARG A 639 -7.97 3.85 -9.84
C ARG A 639 -8.53 5.11 -9.20
N ASP A 640 -9.49 4.95 -8.29
CA ASP A 640 -10.24 6.06 -7.70
C ASP A 640 -9.44 6.72 -6.55
N ASN A 641 -8.66 5.92 -5.81
CA ASN A 641 -7.90 6.30 -4.62
C ASN A 641 -6.55 5.58 -4.55
N SER A 642 -5.58 6.07 -5.33
CA SER A 642 -4.23 5.53 -5.38
C SER A 642 -3.48 5.50 -4.03
N ARG A 643 -3.94 6.28 -3.04
CA ARG A 643 -3.38 6.27 -1.68
C ARG A 643 -3.70 4.96 -0.94
N SER A 644 -4.77 4.26 -1.31
CA SER A 644 -5.15 2.97 -0.73
C SER A 644 -4.17 1.84 -1.04
N ARG A 645 -3.18 2.03 -1.92
CA ARG A 645 -2.26 0.98 -2.40
C ARG A 645 -1.66 0.04 -1.36
N SER A 646 -1.37 0.56 -0.17
CA SER A 646 -0.74 -0.20 0.92
C SER A 646 -1.75 -0.61 2.00
N ALA A 647 -3.00 -0.18 1.89
CA ALA A 647 -4.05 -0.51 2.82
C ALA A 647 -4.39 -2.01 2.72
N ILE A 648 -4.67 -2.63 3.86
CA ILE A 648 -5.18 -4.00 3.96
C ILE A 648 -6.30 -4.00 4.99
N LEU A 649 -7.49 -4.44 4.60
CA LEU A 649 -8.62 -4.59 5.50
C LEU A 649 -8.64 -6.01 6.07
N HIS A 650 -8.46 -6.12 7.38
CA HIS A 650 -8.61 -7.34 8.15
C HIS A 650 -9.98 -7.36 8.83
N VAL A 651 -10.64 -8.51 8.86
CA VAL A 651 -11.94 -8.67 9.54
C VAL A 651 -11.85 -9.83 10.51
N LEU A 652 -12.03 -9.52 11.79
CA LEU A 652 -12.12 -10.47 12.89
C LEU A 652 -13.59 -10.61 13.31
N ARG A 653 -14.04 -11.81 13.65
CA ARG A 653 -15.40 -12.07 14.12
C ARG A 653 -15.39 -12.64 15.53
N LYS A 654 -16.21 -12.08 16.42
CA LYS A 654 -16.38 -12.56 17.79
C LYS A 654 -17.21 -13.85 17.84
N VAL A 655 -16.80 -14.75 18.72
CA VAL A 655 -17.53 -15.99 19.07
C VAL A 655 -17.57 -16.10 20.59
N ASP A 656 -18.72 -15.89 21.23
CA ASP A 656 -18.83 -15.84 22.71
C ASP A 656 -18.64 -17.20 23.39
N ALA A 657 -19.03 -18.28 22.70
CA ALA A 657 -18.91 -19.66 23.19
C ALA A 657 -17.77 -20.43 22.51
N GLY A 658 -16.64 -19.77 22.32
CA GLY A 658 -15.45 -20.35 21.70
C GLY A 658 -14.62 -21.19 22.67
N ARG A 659 -13.88 -22.15 22.12
CA ARG A 659 -12.70 -22.73 22.76
C ARG A 659 -11.49 -22.09 22.10
N ARG A 660 -10.57 -21.51 22.85
CA ARG A 660 -9.39 -20.89 22.24
C ARG A 660 -8.32 -21.95 21.98
N LEU A 661 -7.57 -21.78 20.89
CA LEU A 661 -6.45 -22.67 20.57
C LEU A 661 -5.40 -22.68 21.69
N ALA A 662 -5.11 -21.51 22.27
CA ALA A 662 -4.18 -21.39 23.40
C ALA A 662 -4.63 -22.21 24.64
N ASP A 663 -5.94 -22.36 24.87
CA ASP A 663 -6.45 -23.17 25.99
C ASP A 663 -6.29 -24.67 25.70
N VAL A 664 -6.48 -25.07 24.44
CA VAL A 664 -6.18 -26.44 23.99
C VAL A 664 -4.69 -26.73 24.16
N GLU A 665 -3.82 -25.83 23.75
CA GLU A 665 -2.35 -25.99 23.88
C GLU A 665 -1.92 -26.11 25.33
N ARG A 666 -2.43 -25.25 26.22
CA ARG A 666 -2.10 -25.27 27.65
C ARG A 666 -2.48 -26.59 28.32
N VAL A 667 -3.57 -27.23 27.89
CA VAL A 667 -4.00 -28.53 28.43
C VAL A 667 -3.31 -29.70 27.74
N ALA A 668 -3.17 -29.67 26.41
CA ALA A 668 -2.66 -30.79 25.63
C ALA A 668 -1.12 -30.93 25.72
N TYR A 669 -0.37 -29.83 25.76
CA TYR A 669 1.09 -29.88 25.74
C TYR A 669 1.67 -30.65 26.95
N PRO A 670 1.24 -30.42 28.20
CA PRO A 670 1.71 -31.23 29.33
C PRO A 670 1.38 -32.72 29.21
N LEU A 671 0.23 -33.07 28.63
CA LEU A 671 -0.17 -34.46 28.39
C LEU A 671 0.71 -35.15 27.34
N LEU A 672 1.29 -34.37 26.42
CA LEU A 672 2.25 -34.81 25.40
C LEU A 672 3.71 -34.74 25.87
N GLY A 673 3.96 -34.25 27.09
CA GLY A 673 5.32 -34.01 27.60
C GLY A 673 6.03 -32.81 26.96
N TRP A 674 5.27 -31.87 26.38
CA TRP A 674 5.79 -30.64 25.77
C TRP A 674 5.71 -29.46 26.75
N ALA A 675 6.59 -28.47 26.55
CA ALA A 675 6.56 -27.24 27.32
C ALA A 675 5.29 -26.44 26.97
N PRO A 676 4.55 -25.89 27.95
CA PRO A 676 3.34 -25.10 27.69
C PRO A 676 3.67 -23.83 26.89
N PRO A 677 2.71 -23.29 26.12
CA PRO A 677 2.90 -22.00 25.46
C PRO A 677 3.09 -20.89 26.50
N PRO A 678 3.80 -19.80 26.17
CA PRO A 678 3.87 -18.63 27.03
C PRO A 678 2.48 -18.04 27.25
N ASP A 679 2.26 -17.40 28.40
CA ASP A 679 1.02 -16.70 28.67
C ASP A 679 0.82 -15.54 27.69
N ALA A 680 -0.45 -15.26 27.38
CA ALA A 680 -0.78 -14.08 26.60
C ALA A 680 -0.27 -12.83 27.32
N PRO A 681 0.43 -11.91 26.63
CA PRO A 681 0.90 -10.70 27.25
C PRO A 681 -0.30 -9.93 27.84
N LYS A 682 -0.17 -9.53 29.11
CA LYS A 682 -1.15 -8.63 29.71
C LYS A 682 -1.17 -7.36 28.88
N PRO A 683 -2.36 -6.83 28.54
CA PRO A 683 -2.42 -5.56 27.85
C PRO A 683 -1.74 -4.52 28.74
N PRO A 684 -0.93 -3.61 28.17
CA PRO A 684 -0.33 -2.54 28.96
C PRO A 684 -1.44 -1.81 29.72
N PRO A 685 -1.20 -1.43 30.99
CA PRO A 685 -2.21 -0.75 31.79
C PRO A 685 -2.69 0.49 31.04
N VAL A 686 -3.97 0.81 31.19
CA VAL A 686 -4.49 2.08 30.67
C VAL A 686 -3.78 3.18 31.45
N THR A 687 -2.80 3.81 30.82
CA THR A 687 -2.10 4.98 31.38
C THR A 687 -3.04 6.20 31.43
N PHE A 688 -4.14 6.13 30.69
CA PHE A 688 -5.17 7.15 30.59
C PHE A 688 -6.32 6.93 31.59
N LYS A 689 -6.37 7.70 32.67
CA LYS A 689 -7.52 7.69 33.59
C LYS A 689 -8.68 8.48 32.98
N TYR A 690 -9.64 7.79 32.37
CA TYR A 690 -10.85 8.39 31.77
C TYR A 690 -11.92 8.81 32.80
N GLU A 691 -11.77 8.42 34.06
CA GLU A 691 -12.79 8.55 35.12
C GLU A 691 -13.27 10.00 35.37
N ALA A 692 -12.48 11.02 34.99
CA ALA A 692 -12.89 12.42 35.13
C ALA A 692 -13.91 12.92 34.08
N ALA A 693 -14.08 12.22 32.95
CA ALA A 693 -14.89 12.72 31.81
C ALA A 693 -16.35 12.23 31.78
N ILE A 694 -16.68 11.18 32.54
CA ILE A 694 -18.07 10.69 32.70
C ILE A 694 -18.78 11.46 33.81
N ALA A 695 -18.10 11.71 34.93
CA ALA A 695 -18.66 12.42 36.08
C ALA A 695 -19.20 13.83 35.71
N GLY A 696 -18.42 14.60 34.93
CA GLY A 696 -18.84 15.95 34.53
C GLY A 696 -19.96 15.99 33.48
N ARG A 697 -20.17 14.91 32.72
CA ARG A 697 -21.26 14.83 31.74
C ARG A 697 -22.59 14.46 32.39
N ASP A 698 -22.57 13.59 33.39
CA ASP A 698 -23.76 13.28 34.18
C ASP A 698 -24.17 14.45 35.06
N GLU A 699 -23.21 15.16 35.66
CA GLU A 699 -23.47 16.37 36.45
C GLU A 699 -24.06 17.49 35.58
N HIS A 700 -23.48 17.76 34.40
CA HIS A 700 -24.03 18.77 33.49
C HIS A 700 -25.41 18.41 32.91
N ARG A 701 -25.68 17.11 32.69
CA ARG A 701 -26.98 16.63 32.19
C ARG A 701 -28.05 16.66 33.29
N ARG A 702 -27.64 16.41 34.54
CA ARG A 702 -28.49 16.52 35.74
C ARG A 702 -28.80 17.98 36.07
N GLU A 703 -27.80 18.87 36.01
CA GLU A 703 -28.00 20.33 36.14
C GLU A 703 -28.90 20.91 35.03
N LYS A 704 -28.77 20.43 33.79
CA LYS A 704 -29.68 20.85 32.70
C LYS A 704 -31.10 20.33 32.87
N LYS A 705 -31.27 19.18 33.52
CA LYS A 705 -32.59 18.62 33.81
C LYS A 705 -33.24 19.37 34.97
N GLU A 706 -32.49 19.66 36.02
CA GLU A 706 -32.92 20.46 37.17
C GLU A 706 -33.15 21.95 36.85
N LYS A 707 -32.53 22.49 35.79
CA LYS A 707 -32.84 23.84 35.27
C LYS A 707 -34.03 23.88 34.31
N LYS A 708 -34.54 22.72 33.89
CA LYS A 708 -35.61 22.58 32.89
C LYS A 708 -36.92 22.08 33.52
N GLU A 709 -36.84 21.33 34.62
CA GLU A 709 -37.89 21.15 35.62
C GLU A 709 -38.04 22.42 36.47
#